data_AF-A0A1Y1CHW9-F1
#
_entry.id   AF-A0A1Y1CHW9-F1
#
_cell.length_a   1.000
_cell.length_b   1.000
_cell.length_c   1.000
_cell.angle_alpha   90.00
_cell.angle_beta   90.00
_cell.angle_gamma   90.00
#
_symmetry.space_group_name_H-M   'P 1'
#
loop_
_entity.id
_entity.type
_entity.pdbx_description
1 polymer ?
#
loop_
_entity_poly.entity_id
_entity_poly.type
_entity_poly.pdbx_seq_one_letter_code
_entity_poly.pdbx_strand_id
1 'polypeptide(L)'
;MLGKNIKFTIFLLFFFIGTIGFSQNINLKVVGNTEQGFSVDIYNNNQLLVHNSEEFSLKVANLDLSETSEIAAWKGTEWTGNESLIKLSKETYLSDFDLNLLITVTYEVINQHVVKKTVDLFQSGIPTLYFTIEETSKPAEEPSKYVTFEHDDFPGGFSHEMNPSAGFVTPNNILVGFLMDAGYKNHYTRTTRRRFNGHGGGFVGMRRLPDPALVEVATLLDREKKQHFIKQTFGEMYNLDAGKKTVLKLEDTYKKLGDVTINKTHDLFTLSGESSNRSGIELITPLRDQKIYTISFLAKGNSPIAVKLFRNKNGIKTVELEHGIKYIDQFPIQENDWTLFKGSIMVPYIQHDSVSMFIGSQSGAKYSIQIKDLQIVEHQPLIQPYNKMNMGEKVTKTTYVFVEPWVNHHDFVISSQSRFAEGKGFKGTLIEKMLYSNFNMLTWITSINDFTPLNVPNMNYAPDMYNRDSFFSIVSSYNKELNLEIWEQWAKTQNEKGAIATIITPYMGTVEFKDNEATIQFLIWAMMNKRRFGVSLPKEKIDKAVSYVLNEFDENRDGICASHFTLSQIDINEYNPKTSDLAVNQGMLAIALRTIKELGYDISDSYLEKAEKAYLDFYDTTRKHMVFDKEYPDIITFTDLEPEFFSLWLFNRPMLTDEMVINHLEQTPILNKVSNSPYPEYGTTAPVCIRLTDDEKGYAYLTSDYQPFREFGVSNYKNGARDGMYYNGGSWMRAEYCGYVVGLRHGWKKAEALMENRAWAEINLNPEWPYSKEFIPTKWETTDTWWPSTRGLCWNVFILMANEVAGLRTPEMDPDFKK
;
A
#
# COMPACT_ATOMS: atom_id res chain seq x y z
N MET A 1 -71.96 -3.28 9.32
CA MET A 1 -71.30 -3.44 8.00
C MET A 1 -69.83 -3.04 8.21
N LEU A 2 -68.88 -3.93 8.57
CA LEU A 2 -68.30 -5.06 7.79
C LEU A 2 -67.97 -4.60 6.36
N GLY A 3 -66.75 -4.62 5.82
CA GLY A 3 -65.40 -5.12 6.15
C GLY A 3 -64.48 -4.60 5.02
N LYS A 4 -63.22 -4.99 4.79
CA LYS A 4 -62.30 -6.00 5.31
C LYS A 4 -60.93 -5.67 4.70
N ASN A 5 -59.88 -5.70 5.53
CA ASN A 5 -58.49 -5.91 5.12
C ASN A 5 -58.36 -7.27 4.40
N ILE A 6 -57.68 -7.33 3.24
CA ILE A 6 -57.02 -8.56 2.76
C ILE A 6 -55.69 -8.20 2.10
N LYS A 7 -54.63 -8.73 2.72
CA LYS A 7 -53.25 -8.85 2.26
C LYS A 7 -53.19 -9.62 0.94
N PHE A 8 -52.35 -9.19 -0.01
CA PHE A 8 -51.87 -10.06 -1.09
C PHE A 8 -50.34 -10.09 -1.07
N THR A 9 -49.83 -11.06 -0.32
CA THR A 9 -48.47 -11.59 -0.43
C THR A 9 -48.43 -12.42 -1.70
N ILE A 10 -47.74 -11.94 -2.74
CA ILE A 10 -47.41 -12.77 -3.91
C ILE A 10 -46.22 -13.64 -3.55
N PHE A 11 -46.50 -14.94 -3.53
CA PHE A 11 -45.61 -16.05 -3.25
C PHE A 11 -44.65 -16.21 -4.43
N LEU A 12 -43.39 -15.77 -4.28
CA LEU A 12 -42.32 -16.08 -5.22
C LEU A 12 -41.66 -17.39 -4.78
N LEU A 13 -42.23 -18.47 -5.32
CA LEU A 13 -41.75 -19.85 -5.27
C LEU A 13 -40.56 -19.96 -6.22
N PHE A 14 -39.37 -19.53 -5.79
CA PHE A 14 -38.12 -19.88 -6.44
C PHE A 14 -37.52 -21.13 -5.79
N PHE A 15 -37.10 -22.05 -6.66
CA PHE A 15 -36.47 -23.33 -6.39
C PHE A 15 -35.46 -23.31 -5.23
N PHE A 16 -35.86 -23.81 -4.06
CA PHE A 16 -34.92 -24.40 -3.10
C PHE A 16 -34.46 -25.75 -3.67
N ILE A 17 -33.43 -25.73 -4.51
CA ILE A 17 -32.53 -26.89 -4.59
C ILE A 17 -31.79 -26.89 -3.26
N GLY A 18 -32.15 -27.83 -2.39
CA GLY A 18 -31.48 -28.04 -1.12
C GLY A 18 -30.01 -28.37 -1.34
N THR A 19 -29.16 -27.36 -1.32
CA THR A 19 -27.77 -27.54 -0.91
C THR A 19 -27.84 -28.00 0.53
N ILE A 20 -27.39 -29.23 0.79
CA ILE A 20 -27.09 -29.70 2.15
C ILE A 20 -26.18 -28.63 2.74
N GLY A 21 -26.73 -27.81 3.62
CA GLY A 21 -25.97 -26.78 4.32
C GLY A 21 -24.98 -27.49 5.22
N PHE A 22 -23.77 -27.71 4.73
CA PHE A 22 -22.64 -28.00 5.59
C PHE A 22 -22.44 -26.75 6.44
N SER A 23 -22.95 -26.79 7.67
CA SER A 23 -22.59 -25.79 8.68
C SER A 23 -21.09 -25.94 8.91
N GLN A 24 -20.32 -24.94 8.51
CA GLN A 24 -18.91 -24.88 8.82
C GLN A 24 -18.76 -24.57 10.32
N ASN A 25 -17.91 -25.33 11.01
CA ASN A 25 -17.59 -25.06 12.40
C ASN A 25 -16.11 -25.39 12.66
N ILE A 26 -15.30 -24.35 12.86
CA ILE A 26 -13.89 -24.54 13.19
C ILE A 26 -13.75 -24.86 14.67
N ASN A 27 -13.04 -25.93 14.98
CA ASN A 27 -12.78 -26.34 16.35
C ASN A 27 -11.30 -26.63 16.56
N LEU A 28 -10.81 -26.35 17.76
CA LEU A 28 -9.42 -26.55 18.17
C LEU A 28 -9.31 -27.81 19.03
N LYS A 29 -8.22 -28.57 18.88
CA LYS A 29 -7.92 -29.70 19.79
C LYS A 29 -6.46 -29.69 20.20
N VAL A 30 -6.22 -29.91 21.48
CA VAL A 30 -4.87 -30.16 22.00
C VAL A 30 -4.46 -31.59 21.65
N VAL A 31 -3.23 -31.74 21.16
CA VAL A 31 -2.57 -33.02 20.93
C VAL A 31 -1.26 -33.10 21.72
N GLY A 32 -0.85 -34.32 22.06
CA GLY A 32 0.36 -34.57 22.87
C GLY A 32 0.07 -34.93 24.33
N ASN A 33 1.11 -34.91 25.15
CA ASN A 33 1.04 -35.24 26.58
C ASN A 33 2.15 -34.50 27.34
N THR A 34 2.18 -34.64 28.67
CA THR A 34 3.16 -33.94 29.53
C THR A 34 4.61 -34.32 29.26
N GLU A 35 4.90 -35.51 28.71
CA GLU A 35 6.26 -35.95 28.37
C GLU A 35 6.73 -35.40 27.02
N GLN A 36 5.84 -35.38 26.03
CA GLN A 36 6.13 -34.99 24.65
C GLN A 36 5.86 -33.51 24.36
N GLY A 37 5.17 -32.82 25.27
CA GLY A 37 4.63 -31.48 25.09
C GLY A 37 3.30 -31.48 24.31
N PHE A 38 2.60 -30.36 24.42
CA PHE A 38 1.31 -30.09 23.79
C PHE A 38 1.43 -29.14 22.58
N SER A 39 0.64 -29.40 21.56
CA SER A 39 0.39 -28.52 20.41
C SER A 39 -1.11 -28.49 20.05
N VAL A 40 -1.50 -27.63 19.11
CA VAL A 40 -2.90 -27.46 18.68
C VAL A 40 -3.13 -27.86 17.23
N ASP A 41 -4.08 -28.76 17.04
CA ASP A 41 -4.64 -29.13 15.74
C ASP A 41 -5.90 -28.31 15.41
N ILE A 42 -6.10 -27.99 14.13
CA ILE A 42 -7.26 -27.23 13.64
C ILE A 42 -8.15 -28.14 12.82
N TYR A 43 -9.44 -28.17 13.18
CA TYR A 43 -10.48 -28.98 12.52
C TYR A 43 -11.54 -28.10 11.87
N ASN A 44 -12.12 -28.60 10.78
CA ASN A 44 -13.43 -28.16 10.30
C ASN A 44 -14.44 -29.29 10.53
N ASN A 45 -15.38 -29.07 11.44
CA ASN A 45 -16.22 -30.12 12.00
C ASN A 45 -15.36 -31.28 12.53
N ASN A 46 -15.44 -32.46 11.91
CA ASN A 46 -14.65 -33.63 12.29
C ASN A 46 -13.41 -33.85 11.40
N GLN A 47 -13.24 -33.07 10.33
CA GLN A 47 -12.11 -33.18 9.42
C GLN A 47 -10.90 -32.43 10.00
N LEU A 48 -9.79 -33.14 10.19
CA LEU A 48 -8.51 -32.52 10.56
C LEU A 48 -7.96 -31.77 9.33
N LEU A 49 -7.59 -30.51 9.51
CA LEU A 49 -7.08 -29.66 8.41
C LEU A 49 -5.60 -29.34 8.58
N VAL A 50 -5.20 -28.96 9.78
CA VAL A 50 -3.82 -28.63 10.14
C VAL A 50 -3.39 -29.50 11.30
N HIS A 51 -2.29 -30.23 11.12
CA HIS A 51 -1.67 -31.02 12.18
C HIS A 51 -0.33 -30.41 12.57
N ASN A 52 -0.26 -29.80 13.73
CA ASN A 52 0.95 -29.12 14.18
C ASN A 52 1.79 -30.07 15.03
N SER A 53 2.92 -30.52 14.49
CA SER A 53 3.92 -31.26 15.27
C SER A 53 4.74 -30.36 16.19
N GLU A 54 4.62 -29.03 16.04
CA GLU A 54 5.23 -27.98 16.85
C GLU A 54 4.43 -26.68 16.70
N GLU A 55 4.59 -25.73 17.63
CA GLU A 55 3.93 -24.43 17.52
C GLU A 55 4.77 -23.42 16.74
N PHE A 56 6.08 -23.41 16.97
CA PHE A 56 7.07 -22.59 16.28
C PHE A 56 8.49 -23.06 16.62
N SER A 57 9.48 -22.57 15.88
CA SER A 57 10.90 -22.57 16.30
C SER A 57 11.35 -21.15 16.61
N LEU A 58 12.25 -21.00 17.58
CA LEU A 58 12.77 -19.71 18.03
C LEU A 58 14.28 -19.70 17.98
N LYS A 59 14.84 -18.72 17.25
CA LYS A 59 16.27 -18.41 17.30
C LYS A 59 16.45 -17.13 18.11
N VAL A 60 17.41 -17.12 19.01
CA VAL A 60 17.75 -15.94 19.83
C VAL A 60 19.24 -15.64 19.78
N ALA A 61 19.59 -14.36 19.90
CA ALA A 61 20.97 -13.89 19.96
C ALA A 61 21.11 -12.69 20.91
N ASN A 62 22.29 -12.49 21.49
CA ASN A 62 22.61 -11.23 22.17
C ASN A 62 22.82 -10.08 21.17
N LEU A 63 22.95 -8.85 21.68
CA LEU A 63 22.98 -7.63 20.85
C LEU A 63 24.17 -7.51 19.89
N ASP A 64 25.30 -8.15 20.16
CA ASP A 64 26.46 -8.20 19.26
C ASP A 64 26.53 -9.51 18.45
N LEU A 65 25.52 -10.37 18.57
CA LEU A 65 25.37 -11.65 17.86
C LEU A 65 26.52 -12.64 18.13
N SER A 66 27.25 -12.47 19.24
CA SER A 66 28.36 -13.36 19.62
C SER A 66 27.89 -14.70 20.20
N GLU A 67 26.71 -14.70 20.82
CA GLU A 67 26.09 -15.84 21.48
C GLU A 67 24.71 -16.07 20.89
N THR A 68 24.38 -17.32 20.60
CA THR A 68 23.10 -17.70 19.97
C THR A 68 22.57 -18.98 20.57
N SER A 69 21.25 -19.06 20.75
CA SER A 69 20.56 -20.28 21.16
C SER A 69 19.37 -20.52 20.24
N GLU A 70 19.00 -21.79 20.06
CA GLU A 70 17.85 -22.19 19.27
C GLU A 70 16.93 -23.11 20.08
N ILE A 71 15.64 -22.81 20.06
CA ILE A 71 14.58 -23.73 20.47
C ILE A 71 13.95 -24.27 19.19
N ALA A 72 14.34 -25.49 18.82
CA ALA A 72 13.69 -26.20 17.74
C ALA A 72 12.35 -26.76 18.21
N ALA A 73 11.30 -26.58 17.40
CA ALA A 73 10.00 -27.24 17.58
C ALA A 73 9.39 -27.07 18.98
N TRP A 74 9.18 -25.83 19.43
CA TRP A 74 8.59 -25.53 20.73
C TRP A 74 7.17 -26.10 20.87
N LYS A 75 6.88 -26.62 22.07
CA LYS A 75 5.59 -27.13 22.53
C LYS A 75 5.34 -26.67 23.96
N GLY A 76 4.06 -26.52 24.33
CA GLY A 76 3.67 -26.24 25.72
C GLY A 76 3.90 -27.45 26.62
N THR A 77 4.22 -27.23 27.90
CA THR A 77 4.19 -28.31 28.92
C THR A 77 2.86 -28.37 29.64
N GLU A 78 2.11 -27.27 29.60
CA GLU A 78 0.78 -27.11 30.19
C GLU A 78 -0.17 -26.51 29.17
N TRP A 79 -1.46 -26.79 29.33
CA TRP A 79 -2.51 -26.15 28.55
C TRP A 79 -3.77 -25.88 29.38
N THR A 80 -4.55 -24.90 28.96
CA THR A 80 -5.88 -24.58 29.52
C THR A 80 -6.83 -24.18 28.40
N GLY A 81 -8.15 -24.23 28.68
CA GLY A 81 -9.18 -23.76 27.76
C GLY A 81 -10.10 -24.88 27.25
N ASN A 82 -10.64 -24.71 26.05
CA ASN A 82 -11.64 -25.57 25.41
C ASN A 82 -11.50 -25.53 23.87
N GLU A 83 -12.49 -26.03 23.14
CA GLU A 83 -12.47 -26.11 21.67
C GLU A 83 -12.51 -24.76 20.93
N SER A 84 -12.84 -23.65 21.61
CA SER A 84 -12.86 -22.30 21.03
C SER A 84 -11.73 -21.39 21.53
N LEU A 85 -11.07 -21.74 22.63
CA LEU A 85 -9.93 -21.01 23.17
C LEU A 85 -8.96 -21.99 23.82
N ILE A 86 -7.74 -22.11 23.29
CA ILE A 86 -6.68 -22.94 23.86
C ILE A 86 -5.48 -22.07 24.19
N LYS A 87 -4.94 -22.21 25.39
CA LYS A 87 -3.69 -21.55 25.80
C LYS A 87 -2.66 -22.60 26.21
N LEU A 88 -1.52 -22.62 25.54
CA LEU A 88 -0.35 -23.42 25.86
C LEU A 88 0.69 -22.56 26.58
N SER A 89 1.37 -23.10 27.58
CA SER A 89 2.45 -22.39 28.29
C SER A 89 3.62 -23.29 28.64
N LYS A 90 4.82 -22.70 28.65
CA LYS A 90 6.06 -23.33 29.12
C LYS A 90 7.08 -22.25 29.49
N GLU A 91 7.76 -22.44 30.62
CA GLU A 91 9.01 -21.75 30.90
C GLU A 91 10.16 -22.54 30.26
N THR A 92 10.97 -21.88 29.43
CA THR A 92 12.07 -22.52 28.70
C THR A 92 13.39 -21.90 29.11
N TYR A 93 14.23 -22.71 29.76
CA TYR A 93 15.59 -22.31 30.13
C TYR A 93 16.53 -22.37 28.92
N LEU A 94 17.22 -21.27 28.66
CA LEU A 94 18.25 -21.12 27.64
C LEU A 94 19.63 -21.18 28.32
N SER A 95 20.31 -22.32 28.23
CA SER A 95 21.57 -22.54 28.92
C SER A 95 22.68 -21.59 28.50
N ASP A 96 22.74 -21.23 27.21
CA ASP A 96 23.80 -20.35 26.67
C ASP A 96 23.69 -18.92 27.20
N PHE A 97 22.51 -18.54 27.70
CA PHE A 97 22.22 -17.22 28.26
C PHE A 97 21.98 -17.23 29.77
N ASP A 98 21.93 -18.40 30.41
CA ASP A 98 21.47 -18.59 31.80
C ASP A 98 20.16 -17.82 32.07
N LEU A 99 19.17 -18.02 31.19
CA LEU A 99 17.94 -17.22 31.14
C LEU A 99 16.70 -18.10 30.98
N ASN A 100 15.63 -17.78 31.72
CA ASN A 100 14.31 -18.35 31.48
C ASN A 100 13.48 -17.47 30.55
N LEU A 101 12.94 -18.06 29.48
CA LEU A 101 11.91 -17.47 28.63
C LEU A 101 10.53 -17.97 29.07
N LEU A 102 9.62 -17.05 29.37
CA LEU A 102 8.22 -17.38 29.57
C LEU A 102 7.51 -17.27 28.22
N ILE A 103 6.97 -18.39 27.75
CA ILE A 103 6.32 -18.46 26.44
C ILE A 103 4.87 -18.93 26.59
N THR A 104 3.97 -18.22 25.92
CA THR A 104 2.55 -18.56 25.84
C THR A 104 2.09 -18.55 24.39
N VAL A 105 1.39 -19.59 23.96
CA VAL A 105 0.70 -19.63 22.66
C VAL A 105 -0.80 -19.72 22.91
N THR A 106 -1.57 -18.81 22.31
CA THR A 106 -3.04 -18.80 22.45
C THR A 106 -3.68 -18.94 21.08
N TYR A 107 -4.64 -19.86 20.96
CA TYR A 107 -5.54 -19.99 19.81
C TYR A 107 -6.95 -19.59 20.24
N GLU A 108 -7.61 -18.75 19.44
CA GLU A 108 -8.97 -18.26 19.69
C GLU A 108 -9.81 -18.36 18.40
N VAL A 109 -10.95 -19.04 18.47
CA VAL A 109 -11.93 -19.06 17.38
C VAL A 109 -12.71 -17.75 17.41
N ILE A 110 -12.43 -16.86 16.45
CA ILE A 110 -13.06 -15.53 16.36
C ILE A 110 -14.48 -15.63 15.80
N ASN A 111 -14.65 -16.49 14.78
CA ASN A 111 -15.93 -16.80 14.17
C ASN A 111 -15.84 -18.17 13.46
N GLN A 112 -16.91 -18.58 12.77
CA GLN A 112 -16.98 -19.89 12.09
C GLN A 112 -15.94 -20.10 10.96
N HIS A 113 -15.24 -19.06 10.54
CA HIS A 113 -14.23 -19.08 9.47
C HIS A 113 -12.81 -18.76 9.95
N VAL A 114 -12.62 -18.10 11.09
CA VAL A 114 -11.34 -17.50 11.47
C VAL A 114 -10.88 -17.93 12.86
N VAL A 115 -9.64 -18.39 12.94
CA VAL A 115 -8.88 -18.63 14.17
C VAL A 115 -7.76 -17.61 14.25
N LYS A 116 -7.61 -16.99 15.41
CA LYS A 116 -6.47 -16.15 15.76
C LYS A 116 -5.47 -16.96 16.57
N LYS A 117 -4.19 -16.87 16.24
CA LYS A 117 -3.08 -17.39 17.04
C LYS A 117 -2.22 -16.23 17.53
N THR A 118 -1.82 -16.26 18.80
CA THR A 118 -0.86 -15.30 19.37
C THR A 118 0.29 -16.02 20.06
N VAL A 119 1.51 -15.62 19.77
CA VAL A 119 2.73 -16.07 20.46
C VAL A 119 3.26 -14.93 21.32
N ASP A 120 3.20 -15.08 22.64
CA ASP A 120 3.72 -14.15 23.63
C ASP A 120 5.07 -14.65 24.14
N LEU A 121 6.09 -13.79 24.06
CA LEU A 121 7.44 -14.03 24.57
C LEU A 121 7.79 -13.00 25.64
N PHE A 122 8.40 -13.44 26.74
CA PHE A 122 8.86 -12.59 27.83
C PHE A 122 10.16 -13.10 28.45
N GLN A 123 11.03 -12.17 28.83
CA GLN A 123 12.27 -12.46 29.55
C GLN A 123 12.65 -11.30 30.50
N SER A 124 13.44 -11.60 31.52
CA SER A 124 13.82 -10.64 32.56
C SER A 124 15.31 -10.60 32.94
N GLY A 125 16.16 -11.37 32.26
CA GLY A 125 17.57 -11.54 32.66
C GLY A 125 18.59 -10.84 31.76
N ILE A 126 18.22 -10.46 30.52
CA ILE A 126 19.14 -9.81 29.57
C ILE A 126 18.53 -8.49 29.09
N PRO A 127 19.28 -7.37 28.98
CA PRO A 127 18.74 -6.08 28.56
C PRO A 127 17.90 -6.13 27.27
N THR A 128 18.43 -6.78 26.23
CA THR A 128 17.71 -7.04 24.96
C THR A 128 18.26 -8.30 24.30
N LEU A 129 17.37 -9.13 23.76
CA LEU A 129 17.70 -10.22 22.84
C LEU A 129 17.19 -9.91 21.44
N TYR A 130 17.97 -10.29 20.43
CA TYR A 130 17.45 -10.45 19.08
C TYR A 130 16.76 -11.81 18.93
N PHE A 131 15.70 -11.89 18.15
CA PHE A 131 15.04 -13.15 17.86
C PHE A 131 14.45 -13.26 16.45
N THR A 132 14.21 -14.50 16.03
CA THR A 132 13.40 -14.87 14.87
C THR A 132 12.42 -15.97 15.29
N ILE A 133 11.14 -15.83 14.92
CA ILE A 133 10.14 -16.90 15.06
C ILE A 133 9.88 -17.50 13.69
N GLU A 134 9.85 -18.83 13.62
CA GLU A 134 9.39 -19.59 12.45
C GLU A 134 8.17 -20.43 12.83
N GLU A 135 7.00 -20.09 12.29
CA GLU A 135 5.77 -20.88 12.44
C GLU A 135 5.58 -21.76 11.20
N THR A 136 5.54 -23.08 11.37
CA THR A 136 5.33 -24.04 10.27
C THR A 136 3.99 -24.75 10.46
N SER A 137 3.03 -24.45 9.59
CA SER A 137 1.72 -25.09 9.57
C SER A 137 1.69 -26.22 8.54
N LYS A 138 1.35 -27.44 8.97
CA LYS A 138 1.40 -28.64 8.11
C LYS A 138 -0.02 -29.10 7.75
N PRO A 139 -0.35 -29.21 6.44
CA PRO A 139 -1.59 -29.83 6.01
C PRO A 139 -1.71 -31.26 6.55
N ALA A 140 -2.91 -31.63 7.00
CA ALA A 140 -3.18 -32.99 7.49
C ALA A 140 -3.16 -34.05 6.38
N GLU A 141 -3.46 -33.63 5.15
CA GLU A 141 -3.43 -34.43 3.93
C GLU A 141 -2.66 -33.69 2.84
N GLU A 142 -2.17 -34.42 1.84
CA GLU A 142 -1.51 -33.82 0.68
C GLU A 142 -2.45 -32.82 -0.02
N PRO A 143 -2.09 -31.53 -0.11
CA PRO A 143 -2.92 -30.54 -0.78
C PRO A 143 -3.02 -30.78 -2.28
N SER A 144 -4.16 -30.44 -2.88
CA SER A 144 -4.33 -30.43 -4.33
C SER A 144 -3.53 -29.32 -4.99
N LYS A 145 -3.39 -28.17 -4.31
CA LYS A 145 -2.54 -27.05 -4.71
C LYS A 145 -2.26 -26.09 -3.56
N TYR A 146 -1.31 -25.19 -3.80
CA TYR A 146 -1.05 -24.04 -2.94
C TYR A 146 -1.36 -22.75 -3.69
N VAL A 147 -1.84 -21.76 -2.96
CA VAL A 147 -2.24 -20.45 -3.47
C VAL A 147 -1.56 -19.35 -2.66
N THR A 148 -1.29 -18.22 -3.28
CA THR A 148 -0.86 -16.98 -2.62
C THR A 148 -1.74 -15.82 -3.08
N PHE A 149 -1.59 -14.65 -2.47
CA PHE A 149 -2.41 -13.49 -2.80
C PHE A 149 -2.34 -13.10 -4.28
N GLU A 150 -1.20 -13.28 -4.95
CA GLU A 150 -1.03 -12.99 -6.38
C GLU A 150 -1.04 -14.23 -7.29
N HIS A 151 -1.07 -15.46 -6.75
CA HIS A 151 -0.93 -16.68 -7.57
C HIS A 151 -1.92 -17.80 -7.21
N ASP A 152 -2.70 -18.25 -8.21
CA ASP A 152 -3.69 -19.33 -8.08
C ASP A 152 -3.10 -20.76 -7.93
N ASP A 153 -1.90 -20.97 -8.46
CA ASP A 153 -1.18 -22.24 -8.35
C ASP A 153 0.32 -21.94 -8.19
N PHE A 154 0.75 -21.92 -6.92
CA PHE A 154 2.09 -21.50 -6.55
C PHE A 154 3.02 -22.72 -6.37
N PRO A 155 4.16 -22.79 -7.10
CA PRO A 155 5.04 -23.96 -7.06
C PRO A 155 5.87 -24.08 -5.77
N GLY A 156 5.85 -23.04 -4.93
CA GLY A 156 6.51 -22.97 -3.62
C GLY A 156 7.70 -22.01 -3.58
N GLY A 157 8.38 -21.96 -2.43
CA GLY A 157 9.39 -20.96 -2.10
C GLY A 157 8.78 -19.73 -1.41
N PHE A 158 9.53 -18.64 -1.30
CA PHE A 158 9.03 -17.41 -0.68
C PHE A 158 8.11 -16.59 -1.59
N SER A 159 7.13 -15.93 -0.98
CA SER A 159 6.22 -14.98 -1.62
C SER A 159 6.49 -13.55 -1.15
N HIS A 160 6.76 -12.66 -2.10
CA HIS A 160 6.95 -11.23 -1.86
C HIS A 160 5.81 -10.39 -2.48
N GLU A 161 4.62 -10.47 -1.90
CA GLU A 161 3.39 -9.80 -2.35
C GLU A 161 2.92 -8.71 -1.37
N MET A 162 1.96 -7.90 -1.81
CA MET A 162 1.41 -6.76 -1.03
C MET A 162 0.73 -7.21 0.26
N ASN A 163 -0.14 -8.21 0.14
CA ASN A 163 -0.76 -8.85 1.28
C ASN A 163 -0.04 -10.19 1.48
N PRO A 164 0.77 -10.35 2.54
CA PRO A 164 1.47 -11.60 2.82
C PRO A 164 0.49 -12.68 3.29
N SER A 165 -0.22 -13.28 2.33
CA SER A 165 -1.20 -14.35 2.50
C SER A 165 -0.82 -15.56 1.64
N ALA A 166 -0.95 -16.75 2.21
CA ALA A 166 -0.80 -18.01 1.51
C ALA A 166 -1.84 -19.01 2.00
N GLY A 167 -2.17 -19.99 1.17
CA GLY A 167 -3.11 -21.04 1.52
C GLY A 167 -2.85 -22.33 0.76
N PHE A 168 -3.55 -23.38 1.18
CA PHE A 168 -3.60 -24.64 0.48
C PHE A 168 -5.05 -25.11 0.32
N VAL A 169 -5.31 -25.83 -0.77
CA VAL A 169 -6.61 -26.45 -1.04
C VAL A 169 -6.49 -27.93 -0.75
N THR A 170 -7.37 -28.44 0.12
CA THR A 170 -7.42 -29.87 0.45
C THR A 170 -8.04 -30.69 -0.69
N PRO A 171 -7.88 -32.02 -0.71
CA PRO A 171 -8.56 -32.90 -1.67
C PRO A 171 -10.09 -32.77 -1.66
N ASN A 172 -10.69 -32.38 -0.53
CA ASN A 172 -12.13 -32.16 -0.37
C ASN A 172 -12.58 -30.72 -0.73
N ASN A 173 -11.76 -29.98 -1.48
CA ASN A 173 -12.05 -28.61 -1.93
C ASN A 173 -12.30 -27.60 -0.79
N ILE A 174 -11.64 -27.82 0.36
CA ILE A 174 -11.58 -26.83 1.46
C ILE A 174 -10.28 -26.04 1.32
N LEU A 175 -10.40 -24.73 1.30
CA LEU A 175 -9.30 -23.78 1.41
C LEU A 175 -8.95 -23.57 2.89
N VAL A 176 -7.64 -23.62 3.19
CA VAL A 176 -7.08 -23.18 4.47
C VAL A 176 -6.06 -22.09 4.17
N GLY A 177 -6.35 -20.86 4.59
CA GLY A 177 -5.50 -19.69 4.37
C GLY A 177 -4.86 -19.17 5.65
N PHE A 178 -3.67 -18.59 5.51
CA PHE A 178 -2.83 -18.10 6.60
C PHE A 178 -2.54 -16.62 6.38
N LEU A 179 -2.80 -15.84 7.43
CA LEU A 179 -2.69 -14.39 7.45
C LEU A 179 -1.82 -13.96 8.64
N MET A 180 -1.41 -12.71 8.67
CA MET A 180 -0.65 -12.13 9.77
C MET A 180 -1.11 -10.71 10.07
N ASP A 181 -0.95 -10.26 11.31
CA ASP A 181 -1.20 -8.87 11.68
C ASP A 181 -0.21 -7.90 11.02
N ALA A 182 -0.58 -6.62 10.96
CA ALA A 182 0.17 -5.54 10.34
C ALA A 182 1.63 -5.50 10.80
N GLY A 183 2.54 -5.11 9.90
CA GLY A 183 3.97 -5.17 10.14
C GLY A 183 4.45 -4.31 11.31
N TYR A 184 3.77 -3.20 11.63
CA TYR A 184 4.10 -2.41 12.82
C TYR A 184 3.76 -3.13 14.14
N LYS A 185 2.81 -4.07 14.14
CA LYS A 185 2.49 -4.93 15.32
C LYS A 185 3.31 -6.21 15.33
N ASN A 186 3.48 -6.85 14.18
CA ASN A 186 4.26 -8.08 14.04
C ASN A 186 5.76 -7.84 13.82
N HIS A 187 6.22 -6.59 13.84
CA HIS A 187 7.60 -6.17 13.59
C HIS A 187 8.19 -6.82 12.34
N TYR A 188 7.57 -6.59 11.19
CA TYR A 188 8.12 -6.91 9.87
C TYR A 188 8.04 -5.70 8.95
N THR A 189 8.85 -5.70 7.89
CA THR A 189 8.75 -4.71 6.81
C THR A 189 8.87 -5.35 5.45
N ARG A 190 8.17 -4.80 4.45
CA ARG A 190 8.30 -5.22 3.04
C ARG A 190 9.18 -4.28 2.23
N THR A 191 9.88 -3.38 2.92
CA THR A 191 10.92 -2.57 2.29
C THR A 191 12.04 -3.49 1.80
N THR A 192 12.26 -3.52 0.49
CA THR A 192 13.35 -4.30 -0.14
C THR A 192 14.41 -3.43 -0.79
N ARG A 193 14.13 -2.13 -0.91
CA ARG A 193 14.95 -1.17 -1.63
C ARG A 193 15.11 0.12 -0.85
N ARG A 194 16.10 0.90 -1.24
CA ARG A 194 16.41 2.23 -0.72
C ARG A 194 16.71 3.16 -1.88
N ARG A 195 16.57 4.47 -1.69
CA ARG A 195 17.04 5.45 -2.69
C ARG A 195 18.52 5.25 -2.97
N PHE A 196 18.91 5.44 -4.23
CA PHE A 196 20.30 5.32 -4.63
C PHE A 196 21.01 6.67 -4.47
N ASN A 197 21.87 6.79 -3.46
CA ASN A 197 22.67 8.00 -3.25
C ASN A 197 23.84 8.03 -4.22
N GLY A 198 23.62 8.71 -5.33
CA GLY A 198 24.63 8.99 -6.34
C GLY A 198 24.12 10.00 -7.37
N HIS A 199 23.19 10.89 -7.03
CA HIS A 199 22.55 11.88 -7.92
C HIS A 199 21.83 11.35 -9.18
N GLY A 200 21.94 10.06 -9.52
CA GLY A 200 21.33 9.48 -10.72
C GLY A 200 19.86 9.08 -10.59
N GLY A 201 19.23 9.38 -9.46
CA GLY A 201 17.85 9.01 -9.17
C GLY A 201 17.65 7.52 -8.91
N GLY A 202 16.42 7.17 -8.53
CA GLY A 202 15.95 5.79 -8.43
C GLY A 202 16.32 5.00 -7.17
N PHE A 203 16.19 3.69 -7.29
CA PHE A 203 16.27 2.73 -6.17
C PHE A 203 17.28 1.62 -6.45
N VAL A 204 17.90 1.13 -5.38
CA VAL A 204 18.66 -0.13 -5.34
C VAL A 204 18.21 -0.98 -4.17
N GLY A 205 18.36 -2.29 -4.28
CA GLY A 205 18.05 -3.23 -3.19
C GLY A 205 18.93 -3.02 -1.97
N MET A 206 18.41 -3.37 -0.80
CA MET A 206 19.15 -3.27 0.45
C MET A 206 20.22 -4.37 0.57
N ARG A 207 21.31 -4.06 1.28
CA ARG A 207 22.37 -5.04 1.59
C ARG A 207 22.09 -5.84 2.88
N ARG A 208 21.24 -5.29 3.74
CA ARG A 208 20.60 -5.94 4.87
C ARG A 208 19.12 -6.00 4.54
N LEU A 209 18.65 -7.14 4.08
CA LEU A 209 17.31 -7.32 3.52
C LEU A 209 16.43 -8.01 4.57
N PRO A 210 15.47 -7.31 5.20
CA PRO A 210 14.55 -7.88 6.16
C PRO A 210 13.43 -8.65 5.47
N ASP A 211 12.99 -9.72 6.13
CA ASP A 211 11.82 -10.55 5.86
C ASP A 211 11.58 -10.92 4.38
N PRO A 212 12.62 -11.32 3.61
CA PRO A 212 12.40 -11.80 2.24
C PRO A 212 11.53 -13.07 2.21
N ALA A 213 11.69 -13.93 3.21
CA ALA A 213 10.95 -15.17 3.42
C ALA A 213 9.85 -15.03 4.50
N LEU A 214 9.21 -13.86 4.61
CA LEU A 214 8.10 -13.62 5.55
C LEU A 214 7.00 -14.68 5.45
N VAL A 215 6.70 -15.13 4.23
CA VAL A 215 5.81 -16.25 3.93
C VAL A 215 6.49 -17.17 2.91
N GLU A 216 6.53 -18.46 3.21
CA GLU A 216 6.99 -19.50 2.30
C GLU A 216 6.01 -20.66 2.21
N VAL A 217 6.03 -21.33 1.07
CA VAL A 217 5.23 -22.53 0.81
C VAL A 217 6.17 -23.65 0.38
N ALA A 218 5.86 -24.90 0.75
CA ALA A 218 6.61 -26.07 0.30
C ALA A 218 6.92 -26.05 -1.20
N THR A 219 8.20 -26.13 -1.55
CA THR A 219 8.67 -26.21 -2.95
C THR A 219 8.32 -27.57 -3.56
N LEU A 220 8.39 -27.67 -4.89
CA LEU A 220 8.25 -28.97 -5.56
C LEU A 220 9.21 -30.03 -5.00
N LEU A 221 10.45 -29.64 -4.64
CA LEU A 221 11.44 -30.55 -4.03
C LEU A 221 11.05 -31.00 -2.62
N ASP A 222 10.39 -30.14 -1.84
CA ASP A 222 9.87 -30.52 -0.52
C ASP A 222 8.70 -31.48 -0.66
N ARG A 223 7.79 -31.20 -1.61
CA ARG A 223 6.63 -32.06 -1.93
C ARG A 223 7.05 -33.44 -2.40
N GLU A 224 8.11 -33.55 -3.21
CA GLU A 224 8.70 -34.84 -3.61
C GLU A 224 9.16 -35.68 -2.40
N LYS A 225 9.55 -35.02 -1.29
CA LYS A 225 9.92 -35.65 -0.02
C LYS A 225 8.74 -35.80 0.94
N LYS A 226 7.51 -35.55 0.47
CA LYS A 226 6.27 -35.53 1.26
C LYS A 226 6.30 -34.49 2.39
N GLN A 227 7.03 -33.40 2.21
CA GLN A 227 7.08 -32.28 3.13
C GLN A 227 6.14 -31.19 2.62
N HIS A 228 4.99 -31.07 3.26
CA HIS A 228 3.95 -30.08 2.94
C HIS A 228 3.86 -29.08 4.08
N PHE A 229 3.91 -27.80 3.76
CA PHE A 229 3.85 -26.74 4.76
C PHE A 229 3.51 -25.37 4.15
N ILE A 230 2.97 -24.51 5.01
CA ILE A 230 3.05 -23.07 4.91
C ILE A 230 3.86 -22.57 6.11
N LYS A 231 4.82 -21.69 5.84
CA LYS A 231 5.73 -21.14 6.84
C LYS A 231 5.58 -19.63 6.92
N GLN A 232 5.50 -19.10 8.13
CA GLN A 232 5.51 -17.66 8.42
C GLN A 232 6.72 -17.35 9.32
N THR A 233 7.57 -16.41 8.91
CA THR A 233 8.83 -16.10 9.59
C THR A 233 8.88 -14.63 10.00
N PHE A 234 9.12 -14.34 11.27
CA PHE A 234 9.15 -12.97 11.80
C PHE A 234 10.53 -12.60 12.35
N GLY A 235 11.09 -11.49 11.87
CA GLY A 235 12.35 -10.94 12.41
C GLY A 235 13.59 -11.56 11.77
N GLU A 236 13.50 -11.98 10.51
CA GLU A 236 14.61 -12.56 9.76
C GLU A 236 15.27 -11.50 8.86
N MET A 237 16.59 -11.42 8.87
CA MET A 237 17.34 -10.54 7.98
C MET A 237 18.38 -11.33 7.19
N TYR A 238 18.38 -11.13 5.87
CA TYR A 238 19.45 -11.57 4.98
C TYR A 238 20.54 -10.50 4.93
N ASN A 239 21.70 -10.82 5.49
CA ASN A 239 22.89 -9.99 5.41
C ASN A 239 23.71 -10.40 4.18
N LEU A 240 23.65 -9.64 3.09
CA LEU A 240 24.36 -9.94 1.82
C LEU A 240 25.86 -9.63 1.90
N ASP A 241 26.29 -8.89 2.93
CA ASP A 241 27.71 -8.60 3.16
C ASP A 241 28.41 -9.75 3.87
N ALA A 242 27.66 -10.58 4.58
CA ALA A 242 28.07 -11.85 5.15
C ALA A 242 27.50 -13.05 4.35
N GLY A 243 28.12 -14.22 4.43
CA GLY A 243 27.68 -15.41 3.68
C GLY A 243 28.45 -15.65 2.38
N LYS A 244 27.93 -16.57 1.55
CA LYS A 244 28.61 -17.06 0.35
C LYS A 244 28.16 -16.29 -0.89
N LYS A 245 29.07 -16.11 -1.83
CA LYS A 245 28.86 -15.36 -3.07
C LYS A 245 29.34 -16.18 -4.24
N THR A 246 28.55 -16.21 -5.30
CA THR A 246 28.89 -16.91 -6.55
C THR A 246 28.80 -15.92 -7.70
N VAL A 247 29.93 -15.67 -8.37
CA VAL A 247 29.93 -14.87 -9.62
C VAL A 247 29.31 -15.74 -10.72
N LEU A 248 28.22 -15.26 -11.31
CA LEU A 248 27.53 -15.96 -12.38
C LEU A 248 28.22 -15.69 -13.73
N LYS A 249 28.28 -16.73 -14.56
CA LYS A 249 28.79 -16.59 -15.93
C LYS A 249 27.78 -15.81 -16.76
N LEU A 250 28.25 -14.72 -17.39
CA LEU A 250 27.49 -13.98 -18.39
C LEU A 250 27.73 -14.58 -19.76
N GLU A 251 26.69 -14.66 -20.57
CA GLU A 251 26.84 -14.98 -21.99
C GLU A 251 27.49 -13.81 -22.72
N ASP A 252 28.29 -14.11 -23.74
CA ASP A 252 28.94 -13.10 -24.58
C ASP A 252 28.01 -12.53 -25.67
N THR A 253 26.70 -12.63 -25.46
CA THR A 253 25.67 -12.24 -26.42
C THR A 253 24.94 -11.00 -25.93
N TYR A 254 24.80 -10.02 -26.82
CA TYR A 254 24.04 -8.79 -26.55
C TYR A 254 23.34 -8.30 -27.81
N LYS A 255 22.23 -7.59 -27.61
CA LYS A 255 21.46 -6.91 -28.67
C LYS A 255 21.76 -5.42 -28.62
N LYS A 256 21.96 -4.82 -29.80
CA LYS A 256 22.00 -3.36 -29.98
C LYS A 256 20.58 -2.79 -29.85
N LEU A 257 20.41 -1.76 -29.03
CA LEU A 257 19.17 -0.97 -28.97
C LEU A 257 19.45 0.48 -29.34
N GLY A 258 18.61 1.05 -30.21
CA GLY A 258 18.75 2.42 -30.72
C GLY A 258 19.99 2.61 -31.59
N ASP A 259 20.33 3.88 -31.86
CA ASP A 259 21.48 4.23 -32.68
C ASP A 259 22.77 4.34 -31.85
N VAL A 260 23.46 3.20 -31.70
CA VAL A 260 24.72 3.08 -30.95
C VAL A 260 25.76 2.27 -31.74
N THR A 261 26.97 2.79 -31.84
CA THR A 261 28.16 2.04 -32.24
C THR A 261 28.76 1.36 -31.02
N ILE A 262 29.01 0.06 -31.14
CA ILE A 262 29.53 -0.77 -30.05
C ILE A 262 30.88 -1.32 -30.49
N ASN A 263 31.94 -0.99 -29.77
CA ASN A 263 33.24 -1.63 -29.91
C ASN A 263 33.56 -2.40 -28.63
N LYS A 264 33.70 -3.72 -28.74
CA LYS A 264 34.05 -4.59 -27.61
C LYS A 264 35.48 -5.10 -27.80
N THR A 265 36.33 -4.83 -26.81
CA THR A 265 37.70 -5.38 -26.74
C THR A 265 37.87 -6.07 -25.40
N HIS A 266 37.93 -7.41 -25.39
CA HIS A 266 37.86 -8.21 -24.16
C HIS A 266 36.62 -7.83 -23.32
N ASP A 267 36.78 -7.48 -22.04
CA ASP A 267 35.69 -7.11 -21.14
C ASP A 267 35.30 -5.62 -21.21
N LEU A 268 35.96 -4.84 -22.08
CA LEU A 268 35.68 -3.41 -22.26
C LEU A 268 34.68 -3.20 -23.40
N PHE A 269 33.50 -2.68 -23.06
CA PHE A 269 32.54 -2.12 -24.00
C PHE A 269 32.79 -0.63 -24.17
N THR A 270 32.91 -0.16 -25.40
CA THR A 270 32.82 1.26 -25.75
C THR A 270 31.56 1.49 -26.55
N LEU A 271 30.62 2.25 -25.99
CA LEU A 271 29.33 2.62 -26.56
C LEU A 271 29.42 4.07 -27.02
N SER A 272 29.01 4.36 -28.25
CA SER A 272 28.95 5.75 -28.74
C SER A 272 27.74 5.93 -29.63
N GLY A 273 26.98 7.00 -29.43
CA GLY A 273 25.74 7.24 -30.17
C GLY A 273 25.49 8.73 -30.37
N GLU A 274 24.68 9.03 -31.38
CA GLU A 274 24.15 10.38 -31.64
C GLU A 274 22.78 10.55 -30.95
N SER A 275 22.29 11.79 -30.87
CA SER A 275 21.10 12.21 -30.11
C SER A 275 19.89 11.27 -30.29
N SER A 276 19.74 10.31 -29.39
CA SER A 276 18.64 9.34 -29.37
C SER A 276 18.11 9.19 -27.95
N ASN A 277 16.78 9.09 -27.79
CA ASN A 277 16.14 9.08 -26.47
C ASN A 277 16.55 7.88 -25.60
N ARG A 278 16.95 6.75 -26.21
CA ARG A 278 17.51 5.59 -25.51
C ARG A 278 18.32 4.72 -26.47
N SER A 279 19.60 4.53 -26.17
CA SER A 279 20.46 3.62 -26.94
C SER A 279 21.55 2.97 -26.08
N GLY A 280 21.95 1.75 -26.42
CA GLY A 280 22.87 0.95 -25.62
C GLY A 280 22.82 -0.54 -25.95
N ILE A 281 23.20 -1.36 -24.97
CA ILE A 281 23.18 -2.82 -25.06
C ILE A 281 22.06 -3.42 -24.20
N GLU A 282 21.52 -4.53 -24.68
CA GLU A 282 20.61 -5.37 -23.93
C GLU A 282 21.10 -6.82 -23.91
N LEU A 283 21.07 -7.46 -22.75
CA LEU A 283 21.50 -8.85 -22.57
C LEU A 283 20.49 -9.65 -21.74
N ILE A 284 20.39 -10.94 -22.00
CA ILE A 284 19.64 -11.87 -21.15
C ILE A 284 20.53 -12.21 -19.95
N THR A 285 19.98 -12.01 -18.76
CA THR A 285 20.71 -12.22 -17.51
C THR A 285 20.52 -13.67 -17.01
N PRO A 286 21.47 -14.20 -16.21
CA PRO A 286 21.31 -15.48 -15.54
C PRO A 286 20.44 -15.40 -14.27
N LEU A 287 19.74 -14.29 -14.04
CA LEU A 287 18.88 -14.10 -12.86
C LEU A 287 17.73 -15.12 -12.90
N ARG A 288 17.48 -15.75 -11.76
CA ARG A 288 16.33 -16.64 -11.53
C ARG A 288 15.42 -16.04 -10.48
N ASP A 289 14.18 -16.48 -10.47
CA ASP A 289 13.22 -16.11 -9.42
C ASP A 289 13.63 -16.64 -8.06
N GLN A 290 13.08 -15.99 -7.02
CA GLN A 290 13.25 -16.36 -5.62
C GLN A 290 14.72 -16.40 -5.17
N LYS A 291 15.50 -15.41 -5.63
CA LYS A 291 16.94 -15.28 -5.35
C LYS A 291 17.34 -13.82 -5.18
N ILE A 292 18.51 -13.62 -4.57
CA ILE A 292 19.08 -12.31 -4.30
C ILE A 292 20.41 -12.16 -5.04
N TYR A 293 20.57 -11.02 -5.72
CA TYR A 293 21.71 -10.74 -6.58
C TYR A 293 22.36 -9.40 -6.30
N THR A 294 23.57 -9.19 -6.82
CA THR A 294 24.19 -7.88 -6.97
C THR A 294 24.74 -7.74 -8.39
N ILE A 295 24.40 -6.61 -9.04
CA ILE A 295 24.98 -6.20 -10.31
C ILE A 295 26.00 -5.11 -10.04
N SER A 296 27.18 -5.23 -10.66
CA SER A 296 28.20 -4.19 -10.60
C SER A 296 28.99 -4.08 -11.90
N PHE A 297 29.48 -2.88 -12.20
CA PHE A 297 30.39 -2.60 -13.30
C PHE A 297 31.12 -1.27 -13.05
N LEU A 298 32.25 -1.07 -13.71
CA LEU A 298 32.94 0.22 -13.76
C LEU A 298 32.59 0.93 -15.06
N ALA A 299 32.31 2.22 -14.97
CA ALA A 299 32.02 3.05 -16.13
C ALA A 299 32.67 4.42 -16.11
N LYS A 300 32.95 4.96 -17.29
CA LYS A 300 33.42 6.33 -17.50
C LYS A 300 32.96 6.86 -18.86
N GLY A 301 32.89 8.17 -19.02
CA GLY A 301 32.42 8.79 -20.25
C GLY A 301 31.73 10.13 -20.04
N ASN A 302 31.27 10.72 -21.14
CA ASN A 302 30.72 12.08 -21.14
C ASN A 302 29.20 12.16 -20.95
N SER A 303 28.54 11.03 -20.63
CA SER A 303 27.09 10.96 -20.43
C SER A 303 26.76 10.01 -19.29
N PRO A 304 25.73 10.30 -18.49
CA PRO A 304 25.23 9.37 -17.48
C PRO A 304 24.71 8.06 -18.09
N ILE A 305 24.63 7.03 -17.26
CA ILE A 305 24.19 5.68 -17.62
C ILE A 305 22.79 5.39 -17.08
N ALA A 306 21.98 4.76 -17.91
CA ALA A 306 20.75 4.11 -17.51
C ALA A 306 20.96 2.59 -17.36
N VAL A 307 20.43 2.02 -16.27
CA VAL A 307 20.41 0.56 -16.00
C VAL A 307 18.96 0.15 -15.72
N LYS A 308 18.42 -0.76 -16.53
CA LYS A 308 17.04 -1.26 -16.38
C LYS A 308 16.99 -2.77 -16.45
N LEU A 309 16.10 -3.37 -15.66
CA LEU A 309 15.82 -4.81 -15.68
C LEU A 309 14.38 -5.02 -16.14
N PHE A 310 14.17 -5.87 -17.13
CA PHE A 310 12.84 -6.19 -17.64
C PHE A 310 12.56 -7.68 -17.52
N ARG A 311 11.34 -8.02 -17.10
CA ARG A 311 10.83 -9.39 -17.20
C ARG A 311 10.57 -9.70 -18.69
N ASN A 312 10.98 -10.88 -19.15
CA ASN A 312 10.59 -11.39 -20.46
C ASN A 312 9.80 -12.68 -20.30
N LYS A 313 8.50 -12.59 -20.61
CA LYS A 313 7.54 -13.69 -20.58
C LYS A 313 7.39 -14.26 -21.98
N ASN A 314 7.61 -15.56 -22.15
CA ASN A 314 7.55 -16.24 -23.45
C ASN A 314 8.40 -15.55 -24.55
N GLY A 315 9.57 -15.03 -24.16
CA GLY A 315 10.48 -14.30 -25.07
C GLY A 315 10.08 -12.86 -25.38
N ILE A 316 8.97 -12.36 -24.84
CA ILE A 316 8.48 -11.00 -25.02
C ILE A 316 8.79 -10.18 -23.77
N LYS A 317 9.49 -9.06 -23.95
CA LYS A 317 9.77 -8.09 -22.89
C LYS A 317 8.47 -7.44 -22.41
N THR A 318 8.23 -7.46 -21.10
CA THR A 318 7.03 -6.90 -20.48
C THR A 318 7.36 -5.69 -19.61
N VAL A 319 7.33 -5.84 -18.29
CA VAL A 319 7.46 -4.75 -17.31
C VAL A 319 8.88 -4.64 -16.76
N GLU A 320 9.26 -3.43 -16.32
CA GLU A 320 10.48 -3.20 -15.55
C GLU A 320 10.32 -3.87 -14.17
N LEU A 321 11.34 -4.57 -13.69
CA LEU A 321 11.32 -5.20 -12.36
C LEU A 321 11.37 -4.15 -11.25
N GLU A 322 10.55 -4.31 -10.22
CA GLU A 322 10.36 -3.26 -9.20
C GLU A 322 11.24 -3.42 -7.94
N HIS A 323 11.73 -4.64 -7.69
CA HIS A 323 12.38 -5.05 -6.44
C HIS A 323 13.91 -4.97 -6.55
N GLY A 324 14.46 -3.78 -6.39
CA GLY A 324 15.91 -3.57 -6.38
C GLY A 324 16.30 -2.39 -7.24
N ILE A 325 16.79 -2.64 -8.46
CA ILE A 325 17.21 -1.62 -9.42
C ILE A 325 16.00 -1.12 -10.21
N LYS A 326 15.58 0.11 -9.94
CA LYS A 326 14.48 0.79 -10.66
C LYS A 326 14.79 2.27 -10.80
N TYR A 327 14.42 2.88 -11.91
CA TYR A 327 14.62 4.33 -12.18
C TYR A 327 16.08 4.79 -12.10
N ILE A 328 17.03 3.89 -12.34
CA ILE A 328 18.43 4.27 -12.53
C ILE A 328 18.55 4.75 -13.98
N ASP A 329 18.10 5.97 -14.23
CA ASP A 329 18.07 6.55 -15.57
C ASP A 329 19.25 7.50 -15.83
N GLN A 330 19.86 8.03 -14.76
CA GLN A 330 20.85 9.11 -14.83
C GLN A 330 22.10 8.83 -13.96
N PHE A 331 22.54 7.58 -13.81
CA PHE A 331 23.72 7.26 -13.00
C PHE A 331 24.94 8.06 -13.47
N PRO A 332 25.47 9.00 -12.66
CA PRO A 332 26.54 9.87 -13.11
C PRO A 332 27.84 9.10 -13.16
N ILE A 333 28.63 9.41 -14.19
CA ILE A 333 29.97 8.88 -14.39
C ILE A 333 30.90 10.04 -14.70
N GLN A 334 32.19 9.84 -14.43
CA GLN A 334 33.21 10.83 -14.76
C GLN A 334 33.79 10.53 -16.14
N GLU A 335 34.21 11.58 -16.87
CA GLU A 335 34.69 11.41 -18.26
C GLU A 335 35.98 10.59 -18.32
N ASN A 336 36.92 10.88 -17.43
CA ASN A 336 38.26 10.29 -17.45
C ASN A 336 38.48 9.21 -16.38
N ASP A 337 37.66 9.19 -15.34
CA ASP A 337 37.82 8.34 -14.16
C ASP A 337 36.73 7.28 -14.05
N TRP A 338 37.12 6.09 -13.57
CA TRP A 338 36.19 4.96 -13.43
C TRP A 338 35.27 5.15 -12.22
N THR A 339 33.97 5.11 -12.48
CA THR A 339 32.92 5.17 -11.47
C THR A 339 32.27 3.80 -11.30
N LEU A 340 32.15 3.30 -10.07
CA LEU A 340 31.56 2.00 -9.75
C LEU A 340 30.04 2.11 -9.60
N PHE A 341 29.30 1.39 -10.45
CA PHE A 341 27.92 1.05 -10.17
C PHE A 341 27.86 -0.24 -9.34
N LYS A 342 27.03 -0.27 -8.30
CA LYS A 342 26.74 -1.48 -7.53
C LYS A 342 25.33 -1.44 -6.95
N GLY A 343 24.45 -2.32 -7.45
CA GLY A 343 23.05 -2.41 -7.02
C GLY A 343 22.67 -3.84 -6.63
N SER A 344 22.01 -4.01 -5.48
CA SER A 344 21.43 -5.29 -5.08
C SER A 344 20.00 -5.43 -5.58
N ILE A 345 19.54 -6.66 -5.79
CA ILE A 345 18.21 -6.97 -6.35
C ILE A 345 17.67 -8.21 -5.63
N MET A 346 16.39 -8.20 -5.29
CA MET A 346 15.65 -9.39 -4.90
C MET A 346 14.70 -9.71 -6.04
N VAL A 347 14.86 -10.87 -6.68
CA VAL A 347 13.93 -11.30 -7.74
C VAL A 347 12.83 -12.11 -7.07
N PRO A 348 11.57 -11.63 -7.01
CA PRO A 348 10.46 -12.41 -6.46
C PRO A 348 10.12 -13.57 -7.42
N TYR A 349 9.06 -14.32 -7.10
CA TYR A 349 8.52 -15.27 -8.07
C TYR A 349 8.03 -14.53 -9.33
N ILE A 350 8.61 -14.87 -10.48
CA ILE A 350 8.25 -14.30 -11.79
C ILE A 350 7.79 -15.39 -12.76
N GLN A 351 7.18 -16.46 -12.23
CA GLN A 351 6.68 -17.58 -13.03
C GLN A 351 7.77 -18.25 -13.88
N HIS A 352 9.00 -18.32 -13.35
CA HIS A 352 10.18 -18.82 -14.05
C HIS A 352 10.52 -18.09 -15.37
N ASP A 353 9.97 -16.89 -15.57
CA ASP A 353 10.32 -16.03 -16.70
C ASP A 353 11.79 -15.61 -16.64
N SER A 354 12.31 -15.15 -17.79
CA SER A 354 13.68 -14.64 -17.88
C SER A 354 13.74 -13.15 -17.57
N VAL A 355 14.94 -12.66 -17.23
CA VAL A 355 15.18 -11.22 -17.02
C VAL A 355 16.20 -10.71 -18.04
N SER A 356 15.86 -9.63 -18.74
CA SER A 356 16.81 -8.89 -19.58
C SER A 356 17.31 -7.65 -18.83
N MET A 357 18.54 -7.24 -19.13
CA MET A 357 19.14 -6.01 -18.61
C MET A 357 19.53 -5.09 -19.75
N PHE A 358 19.12 -3.84 -19.66
CA PHE A 358 19.59 -2.74 -20.51
C PHE A 358 20.66 -1.94 -19.76
N ILE A 359 21.76 -1.61 -20.46
CA ILE A 359 22.77 -0.65 -20.02
C ILE A 359 23.11 0.27 -21.19
N GLY A 360 23.00 1.59 -21.00
CA GLY A 360 23.26 2.56 -22.07
C GLY A 360 23.00 4.00 -21.65
N SER A 361 22.76 4.88 -22.63
CA SER A 361 22.42 6.28 -22.41
C SER A 361 20.93 6.55 -22.70
N GLN A 362 20.36 7.49 -21.94
CA GLN A 362 19.04 8.10 -22.18
C GLN A 362 19.10 9.63 -22.23
N SER A 363 20.30 10.21 -22.39
CA SER A 363 20.50 11.67 -22.30
C SER A 363 19.88 12.44 -23.48
N GLY A 364 19.55 11.76 -24.58
CA GLY A 364 19.14 12.44 -25.82
C GLY A 364 20.27 13.24 -26.49
N ALA A 365 21.48 13.22 -25.95
CA ALA A 365 22.65 13.92 -26.46
C ALA A 365 23.68 12.94 -27.06
N LYS A 366 24.66 13.49 -27.78
CA LYS A 366 25.81 12.70 -28.25
C LYS A 366 26.60 12.18 -27.05
N TYR A 367 26.92 10.90 -27.05
CA TYR A 367 27.63 10.27 -25.93
C TYR A 367 28.73 9.31 -26.38
N SER A 368 29.71 9.15 -25.50
CA SER A 368 30.72 8.09 -25.53
C SER A 368 30.91 7.58 -24.10
N ILE A 369 30.61 6.31 -23.88
CA ILE A 369 30.61 5.65 -22.58
C ILE A 369 31.43 4.37 -22.69
N GLN A 370 32.30 4.13 -21.72
CA GLN A 370 33.04 2.90 -21.54
C GLN A 370 32.54 2.15 -20.32
N ILE A 371 32.33 0.84 -20.45
CA ILE A 371 31.89 -0.06 -19.38
C ILE A 371 32.82 -1.27 -19.35
N LYS A 372 33.29 -1.66 -18.17
CA LYS A 372 34.07 -2.88 -17.96
C LYS A 372 33.70 -3.56 -16.64
N ASP A 373 34.21 -4.78 -16.46
CA ASP A 373 34.06 -5.57 -15.24
C ASP A 373 32.58 -5.78 -14.86
N LEU A 374 31.72 -5.97 -15.86
CA LEU A 374 30.30 -6.27 -15.63
C LEU A 374 30.16 -7.64 -14.97
N GLN A 375 29.56 -7.65 -13.79
CA GLN A 375 29.39 -8.85 -12.97
C GLN A 375 27.98 -8.94 -12.40
N ILE A 376 27.48 -10.18 -12.35
CA ILE A 376 26.27 -10.54 -11.60
C ILE A 376 26.67 -11.58 -10.56
N VAL A 377 26.41 -11.27 -9.30
CA VAL A 377 26.75 -12.12 -8.15
C VAL A 377 25.47 -12.63 -7.50
N GLU A 378 25.30 -13.94 -7.43
CA GLU A 378 24.28 -14.59 -6.59
C GLU A 378 24.74 -14.65 -5.14
N HIS A 379 23.83 -14.31 -4.22
CA HIS A 379 24.09 -14.35 -2.78
C HIS A 379 23.41 -15.55 -2.12
N GLN A 380 24.16 -16.24 -1.27
CA GLN A 380 23.65 -17.09 -0.20
C GLN A 380 23.94 -16.35 1.12
N PRO A 381 23.05 -15.43 1.52
CA PRO A 381 23.32 -14.49 2.61
C PRO A 381 23.44 -15.21 3.96
N LEU A 382 24.14 -14.58 4.91
CA LEU A 382 24.02 -14.98 6.32
C LEU A 382 22.65 -14.53 6.84
N ILE A 383 21.92 -15.48 7.43
CA ILE A 383 20.62 -15.22 8.05
C ILE A 383 20.84 -14.80 9.50
N GLN A 384 20.23 -13.69 9.93
CA GLN A 384 20.38 -13.14 11.27
C GLN A 384 19.03 -12.69 11.85
N PRO A 385 18.81 -12.82 13.16
CA PRO A 385 17.64 -12.25 13.81
C PRO A 385 17.76 -10.73 13.90
N TYR A 386 16.62 -10.03 13.86
CA TYR A 386 16.58 -8.58 14.09
C TYR A 386 15.44 -8.12 15.00
N ASN A 387 14.41 -8.94 15.24
CA ASN A 387 13.34 -8.58 16.17
C ASN A 387 13.87 -8.50 17.60
N LYS A 388 13.39 -7.54 18.39
CA LYS A 388 13.90 -7.27 19.74
C LYS A 388 12.94 -7.75 20.82
N MET A 389 13.47 -8.42 21.83
CA MET A 389 12.80 -8.76 23.08
C MET A 389 13.54 -8.08 24.24
N ASN A 390 13.00 -6.95 24.72
CA ASN A 390 13.61 -6.17 25.78
C ASN A 390 13.29 -6.74 27.17
N MET A 391 14.17 -6.47 28.13
CA MET A 391 14.02 -6.91 29.52
C MET A 391 12.73 -6.37 30.14
N GLY A 392 11.91 -7.27 30.67
CA GLY A 392 10.66 -6.90 31.34
C GLY A 392 9.53 -6.50 30.39
N GLU A 393 9.72 -6.57 29.07
CA GLU A 393 8.71 -6.25 28.07
C GLU A 393 8.21 -7.52 27.41
N LYS A 394 6.88 -7.63 27.26
CA LYS A 394 6.25 -8.71 26.51
C LYS A 394 6.23 -8.37 25.02
N VAL A 395 6.62 -9.31 24.17
CA VAL A 395 6.48 -9.20 22.72
C VAL A 395 5.46 -10.22 22.24
N THR A 396 4.51 -9.76 21.42
CA THR A 396 3.44 -10.60 20.87
C THR A 396 3.55 -10.67 19.36
N LYS A 397 3.44 -11.87 18.78
CA LYS A 397 3.18 -12.08 17.34
C LYS A 397 1.77 -12.62 17.16
N THR A 398 1.06 -12.13 16.15
CA THR A 398 -0.32 -12.51 15.86
C THR A 398 -0.45 -13.00 14.43
N THR A 399 -0.95 -14.22 14.26
CA THR A 399 -1.31 -14.84 12.97
C THR A 399 -2.77 -15.23 12.97
N TYR A 400 -3.32 -15.45 11.78
CA TYR A 400 -4.70 -15.93 11.63
C TYR A 400 -4.73 -17.09 10.64
N VAL A 401 -5.61 -18.04 10.91
CA VAL A 401 -5.96 -19.12 9.99
C VAL A 401 -7.42 -18.94 9.62
N PHE A 402 -7.74 -18.95 8.34
CA PHE A 402 -9.13 -18.99 7.89
C PHE A 402 -9.43 -20.24 7.07
N VAL A 403 -10.67 -20.69 7.12
CA VAL A 403 -11.14 -21.88 6.43
C VAL A 403 -12.44 -21.56 5.72
N GLU A 404 -12.62 -22.06 4.50
CA GLU A 404 -13.87 -21.98 3.73
C GLU A 404 -13.78 -22.87 2.48
N PRO A 405 -14.88 -23.12 1.75
CA PRO A 405 -14.82 -23.82 0.47
C PRO A 405 -13.98 -23.06 -0.57
N TRP A 406 -13.13 -23.77 -1.30
CA TRP A 406 -12.41 -23.17 -2.43
C TRP A 406 -13.35 -22.95 -3.62
N VAL A 407 -13.32 -21.74 -4.19
CA VAL A 407 -14.10 -21.39 -5.39
C VAL A 407 -13.17 -21.07 -6.55
N ASN A 408 -12.39 -20.00 -6.42
CA ASN A 408 -11.41 -19.53 -7.40
C ASN A 408 -10.39 -18.59 -6.71
N HIS A 409 -9.37 -18.16 -7.44
CA HIS A 409 -8.34 -17.26 -6.91
C HIS A 409 -8.88 -15.88 -6.54
N HIS A 410 -9.73 -15.28 -7.37
CA HIS A 410 -10.35 -14.00 -7.09
C HIS A 410 -11.04 -13.98 -5.72
N ASP A 411 -11.78 -15.04 -5.39
CA ASP A 411 -12.46 -15.16 -4.10
C ASP A 411 -11.47 -15.41 -2.96
N PHE A 412 -10.37 -16.14 -3.18
CA PHE A 412 -9.29 -16.26 -2.19
C PHE A 412 -8.66 -14.91 -1.84
N VAL A 413 -8.46 -14.03 -2.83
CA VAL A 413 -7.91 -12.68 -2.63
C VAL A 413 -8.88 -11.81 -1.82
N ILE A 414 -10.17 -11.89 -2.12
CA ILE A 414 -11.23 -11.20 -1.35
C ILE A 414 -11.29 -11.74 0.08
N SER A 415 -11.26 -13.06 0.26
CA SER A 415 -11.31 -13.70 1.57
C SER A 415 -10.08 -13.42 2.41
N SER A 416 -8.88 -13.42 1.82
CA SER A 416 -7.65 -13.05 2.53
C SER A 416 -7.74 -11.66 3.17
N GLN A 417 -8.43 -10.71 2.52
CA GLN A 417 -8.66 -9.38 3.08
C GLN A 417 -9.85 -9.39 4.07
N SER A 418 -11.02 -9.88 3.66
CA SER A 418 -12.21 -9.80 4.50
C SER A 418 -12.10 -10.61 5.80
N ARG A 419 -11.48 -11.78 5.77
CA ARG A 419 -11.20 -12.62 6.96
C ARG A 419 -10.16 -12.01 7.87
N PHE A 420 -9.17 -11.29 7.33
CA PHE A 420 -8.23 -10.52 8.14
C PHE A 420 -8.94 -9.43 8.96
N ALA A 421 -9.78 -8.62 8.30
CA ALA A 421 -10.58 -7.60 8.97
C ALA A 421 -11.46 -8.21 10.08
N GLU A 422 -12.15 -9.31 9.79
CA GLU A 422 -12.96 -10.05 10.77
C GLU A 422 -12.11 -10.59 11.94
N GLY A 423 -10.92 -11.12 11.66
CA GLY A 423 -9.97 -11.58 12.69
C GLY A 423 -9.50 -10.46 13.62
N LYS A 424 -9.46 -9.21 13.14
CA LYS A 424 -9.21 -8.02 13.96
C LYS A 424 -10.45 -7.46 14.66
N GLY A 425 -11.62 -8.08 14.46
CA GLY A 425 -12.90 -7.61 15.02
C GLY A 425 -13.53 -6.44 14.26
N PHE A 426 -13.00 -6.09 13.09
CA PHE A 426 -13.56 -5.00 12.26
C PHE A 426 -14.90 -5.42 11.65
N LYS A 427 -15.87 -4.51 11.71
CA LYS A 427 -17.22 -4.66 11.15
C LYS A 427 -17.39 -3.72 9.96
N GLY A 428 -18.15 -4.15 8.97
CA GLY A 428 -18.35 -3.36 7.75
C GLY A 428 -18.86 -4.17 6.59
N THR A 429 -19.16 -3.47 5.51
CA THR A 429 -19.41 -4.07 4.20
C THR A 429 -18.14 -4.75 3.68
N LEU A 430 -18.26 -5.54 2.60
CA LEU A 430 -17.12 -6.24 2.03
C LEU A 430 -16.00 -5.28 1.62
N ILE A 431 -16.32 -4.19 0.91
CA ILE A 431 -15.34 -3.20 0.47
C ILE A 431 -14.64 -2.51 1.65
N GLU A 432 -15.37 -2.19 2.72
CA GLU A 432 -14.80 -1.58 3.92
C GLU A 432 -13.76 -2.51 4.58
N LYS A 433 -14.09 -3.80 4.71
CA LYS A 433 -13.17 -4.81 5.22
C LYS A 433 -11.92 -4.95 4.35
N MET A 434 -12.09 -4.90 3.02
CA MET A 434 -10.98 -4.99 2.07
C MET A 434 -10.03 -3.80 2.19
N LEU A 435 -10.57 -2.58 2.22
CA LEU A 435 -9.76 -1.36 2.33
C LEU A 435 -9.07 -1.24 3.69
N TYR A 436 -9.75 -1.60 4.79
CA TYR A 436 -9.16 -1.69 6.12
C TYR A 436 -7.97 -2.67 6.14
N SER A 437 -8.12 -3.82 5.49
CA SER A 437 -7.06 -4.83 5.41
C SER A 437 -5.88 -4.37 4.57
N ASN A 438 -6.15 -3.76 3.41
CA ASN A 438 -5.12 -3.21 2.54
C ASN A 438 -4.28 -2.15 3.26
N PHE A 439 -4.93 -1.24 4.00
CA PHE A 439 -4.27 -0.25 4.85
C PHE A 439 -3.36 -0.90 5.92
N ASN A 440 -3.86 -1.91 6.64
CA ASN A 440 -3.06 -2.62 7.65
C ASN A 440 -1.85 -3.33 7.02
N MET A 441 -2.04 -3.98 5.86
CA MET A 441 -0.97 -4.69 5.15
C MET A 441 0.04 -3.77 4.49
N LEU A 442 -0.20 -2.47 4.45
CA LEU A 442 0.71 -1.42 3.98
C LEU A 442 1.27 -0.57 5.12
N THR A 443 1.11 -1.02 6.37
CA THR A 443 1.64 -0.34 7.56
C THR A 443 2.60 -1.27 8.31
N TRP A 444 3.89 -0.95 8.26
CA TRP A 444 5.00 -1.80 8.70
C TRP A 444 5.90 -1.12 9.72
N ILE A 445 7.01 -1.74 10.13
CA ILE A 445 8.09 -1.00 10.80
C ILE A 445 8.94 -0.21 9.79
N THR A 446 9.50 0.91 10.25
CA THR A 446 10.39 1.79 9.47
C THR A 446 11.68 1.10 9.03
N SER A 447 12.36 0.38 9.93
CA SER A 447 13.60 -0.36 9.61
C SER A 447 13.93 -1.44 10.65
N ILE A 448 14.95 -2.26 10.38
CA ILE A 448 15.47 -3.25 11.34
C ILE A 448 15.98 -2.65 12.66
N ASN A 449 16.19 -1.33 12.72
CA ASN A 449 16.63 -0.62 13.93
C ASN A 449 15.58 0.35 14.48
N ASP A 450 14.49 0.59 13.75
CA ASP A 450 13.45 1.55 14.07
C ASP A 450 12.07 0.91 13.87
N PHE A 451 11.43 0.57 14.98
CA PHE A 451 10.19 -0.19 15.02
C PHE A 451 8.95 0.73 15.02
N THR A 452 9.15 2.03 14.83
CA THR A 452 8.04 2.96 14.62
C THR A 452 7.25 2.57 13.35
N PRO A 453 5.94 2.88 13.30
CA PRO A 453 5.08 2.54 12.18
C PRO A 453 5.41 3.37 10.94
N LEU A 454 5.51 2.71 9.80
CA LEU A 454 5.70 3.28 8.47
C LEU A 454 4.49 2.92 7.61
N ASN A 455 3.71 3.92 7.20
CA ASN A 455 2.59 3.73 6.27
C ASN A 455 3.06 4.04 4.85
N VAL A 456 3.01 3.06 3.97
CA VAL A 456 3.46 3.21 2.58
C VAL A 456 2.23 3.24 1.66
N PRO A 457 2.15 4.13 0.66
CA PRO A 457 1.00 4.21 -0.24
C PRO A 457 0.66 2.86 -0.89
N ASN A 458 1.67 2.24 -1.49
CA ASN A 458 1.64 0.89 -2.06
C ASN A 458 3.07 0.33 -2.13
N MET A 459 3.23 -0.95 -2.47
CA MET A 459 4.57 -1.56 -2.56
C MET A 459 5.50 -0.89 -3.58
N ASN A 460 4.97 -0.32 -4.66
CA ASN A 460 5.74 0.40 -5.66
C ASN A 460 6.21 1.78 -5.18
N TYR A 461 5.68 2.32 -4.09
CA TYR A 461 6.21 3.54 -3.45
C TYR A 461 7.21 3.22 -2.33
N ALA A 462 7.22 2.01 -1.77
CA ALA A 462 8.15 1.62 -0.71
C ALA A 462 9.62 1.92 -1.11
N PRO A 463 10.48 2.48 -0.23
CA PRO A 463 10.25 2.73 1.18
C PRO A 463 9.59 4.08 1.49
N ASP A 464 9.19 4.85 0.48
CA ASP A 464 8.73 6.22 0.69
C ASP A 464 7.35 6.27 1.33
N MET A 465 7.24 7.01 2.43
CA MET A 465 5.99 7.37 3.07
C MET A 465 5.64 8.81 2.67
N TYR A 466 4.42 9.01 2.17
CA TYR A 466 3.92 10.31 1.72
C TYR A 466 2.94 10.88 2.74
N ASN A 467 2.98 12.21 2.95
CA ASN A 467 2.18 12.87 3.98
C ASN A 467 0.68 12.72 3.71
N ARG A 468 0.26 12.94 2.46
CA ARG A 468 -1.13 12.83 2.03
C ARG A 468 -1.71 11.44 2.27
N ASP A 469 -1.00 10.42 1.83
CA ASP A 469 -1.38 9.02 2.01
C ASP A 469 -1.46 8.65 3.49
N SER A 470 -0.47 9.07 4.28
CA SER A 470 -0.48 8.89 5.73
C SER A 470 -1.68 9.59 6.37
N PHE A 471 -1.97 10.84 6.00
CA PHE A 471 -3.11 11.56 6.54
C PHE A 471 -4.40 10.80 6.27
N PHE A 472 -4.72 10.53 5.00
CA PHE A 472 -5.98 9.86 4.65
C PHE A 472 -6.06 8.42 5.15
N SER A 473 -4.95 7.68 5.24
CA SER A 473 -4.96 6.33 5.81
C SER A 473 -5.13 6.31 7.32
N ILE A 474 -4.31 7.07 8.05
CA ILE A 474 -4.22 6.92 9.51
C ILE A 474 -5.44 7.52 10.22
N VAL A 475 -5.92 8.69 9.76
CA VAL A 475 -7.11 9.33 10.34
C VAL A 475 -8.41 8.56 10.08
N SER A 476 -8.37 7.54 9.21
CA SER A 476 -9.51 6.66 8.93
C SER A 476 -9.70 5.56 9.95
N SER A 477 -8.74 5.39 10.87
CA SER A 477 -8.84 4.46 11.98
C SER A 477 -9.00 5.21 13.30
N TYR A 478 -9.61 4.56 14.28
CA TYR A 478 -9.65 5.03 15.67
C TYR A 478 -8.45 4.56 16.50
N ASN A 479 -7.42 4.02 15.84
CA ASN A 479 -6.21 3.55 16.51
C ASN A 479 -5.38 4.73 17.06
N LYS A 480 -5.45 4.94 18.38
CA LYS A 480 -4.76 6.04 19.07
C LYS A 480 -3.25 5.99 18.91
N GLU A 481 -2.63 4.82 19.08
CA GLU A 481 -1.18 4.64 19.02
C GLU A 481 -0.66 5.03 17.63
N LEU A 482 -1.25 4.45 16.59
CA LEU A 482 -0.87 4.69 15.22
C LEU A 482 -1.07 6.15 14.79
N ASN A 483 -2.19 6.78 15.21
CA ASN A 483 -2.45 8.18 14.96
C ASN A 483 -1.42 9.12 15.58
N LEU A 484 -0.96 8.83 16.81
CA LEU A 484 0.00 9.69 17.50
C LEU A 484 1.43 9.46 17.01
N GLU A 485 1.82 8.20 16.77
CA GLU A 485 3.19 7.87 16.37
C GLU A 485 3.52 8.35 14.96
N ILE A 486 2.60 8.22 14.00
CA ILE A 486 2.84 8.73 12.64
C ILE A 486 2.73 10.26 12.61
N TRP A 487 1.79 10.86 13.35
CA TRP A 487 1.72 12.32 13.47
C TRP A 487 3.03 12.90 14.04
N GLU A 488 3.61 12.26 15.06
CA GLU A 488 4.89 12.66 15.65
C GLU A 488 6.06 12.52 14.65
N GLN A 489 6.05 11.51 13.78
CA GLN A 489 7.04 11.40 12.70
C GLN A 489 6.96 12.58 11.73
N TRP A 490 5.76 13.00 11.34
CA TRP A 490 5.58 14.21 10.52
C TRP A 490 5.94 15.48 11.28
N ALA A 491 5.66 15.58 12.58
CA ALA A 491 6.07 16.72 13.39
C ALA A 491 7.59 16.90 13.44
N LYS A 492 8.36 15.80 13.36
CA LYS A 492 9.83 15.81 13.30
C LYS A 492 10.37 16.35 11.97
N THR A 493 9.59 16.32 10.89
CA THR A 493 10.02 16.87 9.60
C THR A 493 9.82 18.38 9.52
N GLN A 494 9.13 19.02 10.46
CA GLN A 494 8.82 20.45 10.40
C GLN A 494 10.09 21.32 10.24
N ASN A 495 10.11 22.19 9.22
CA ASN A 495 11.20 23.13 8.98
C ASN A 495 11.10 24.42 9.82
N GLU A 496 12.07 25.32 9.67
CA GLU A 496 12.12 26.59 10.40
C GLU A 496 10.93 27.52 10.11
N LYS A 497 10.39 27.49 8.89
CA LYS A 497 9.19 28.26 8.52
C LYS A 497 7.90 27.67 9.10
N GLY A 498 7.95 26.42 9.59
CA GLY A 498 6.80 25.69 10.13
C GLY A 498 6.13 24.73 9.14
N ALA A 499 6.64 24.62 7.91
CA ALA A 499 6.12 23.70 6.90
C ALA A 499 6.41 22.24 7.29
N ILE A 500 5.47 21.35 7.03
CA ILE A 500 5.63 19.90 7.15
C ILE A 500 6.10 19.32 5.83
N ALA A 501 7.01 18.34 5.88
CA ALA A 501 7.51 17.70 4.68
C ALA A 501 6.46 16.84 3.99
N THR A 502 6.62 16.62 2.68
CA THR A 502 5.73 15.81 1.83
C THR A 502 6.09 14.33 1.83
N ILE A 503 7.35 13.99 2.13
CA ILE A 503 7.90 12.64 2.05
C ILE A 503 8.83 12.35 3.22
N ILE A 504 8.80 11.11 3.70
CA ILE A 504 9.82 10.51 4.59
C ILE A 504 10.37 9.27 3.87
N THR A 505 11.69 9.26 3.65
CA THR A 505 12.39 8.11 3.04
C THR A 505 13.32 7.43 4.05
N PRO A 506 12.97 6.23 4.54
CA PRO A 506 13.84 5.39 5.34
C PRO A 506 15.20 5.11 4.69
N TYR A 507 16.22 4.85 5.51
CA TYR A 507 17.61 4.49 5.15
C TYR A 507 18.46 5.54 4.43
N MET A 508 17.88 6.51 3.72
CA MET A 508 18.64 7.43 2.87
C MET A 508 18.38 8.90 3.15
N GLY A 509 17.28 9.24 3.83
CA GLY A 509 16.94 10.60 4.24
C GLY A 509 16.61 11.49 3.05
N THR A 510 15.31 11.65 2.76
CA THR A 510 14.81 12.73 1.91
C THR A 510 13.69 13.42 2.67
N VAL A 511 13.80 14.75 2.76
CA VAL A 511 12.76 15.61 3.32
C VAL A 511 12.51 16.68 2.27
N GLU A 512 11.35 16.61 1.64
CA GLU A 512 10.90 17.56 0.63
C GLU A 512 9.83 18.46 1.24
N PHE A 513 9.89 19.76 1.01
CA PHE A 513 8.87 20.71 1.43
C PHE A 513 8.28 21.36 0.20
N LYS A 514 6.94 21.37 0.12
CA LYS A 514 6.19 22.05 -0.92
C LYS A 514 5.13 22.92 -0.26
N ASP A 515 4.70 23.94 -0.98
CA ASP A 515 3.57 24.79 -0.59
C ASP A 515 2.23 24.11 -0.91
N ASN A 516 2.10 22.85 -0.51
CA ASN A 516 0.92 22.02 -0.74
C ASN A 516 0.13 21.80 0.57
N GLU A 517 -0.87 20.93 0.53
CA GLU A 517 -1.81 20.69 1.61
C GLU A 517 -1.22 20.01 2.86
N ALA A 518 0.03 19.53 2.83
CA ALA A 518 0.61 18.72 3.90
C ALA A 518 0.56 19.41 5.29
N THR A 519 0.84 20.72 5.33
CA THR A 519 0.80 21.48 6.60
C THR A 519 -0.64 21.72 7.08
N ILE A 520 -1.60 21.88 6.16
CA ILE A 520 -3.02 21.99 6.51
C ILE A 520 -3.53 20.64 7.05
N GLN A 521 -3.22 19.54 6.38
CA GLN A 521 -3.55 18.18 6.81
C GLN A 521 -2.96 17.85 8.18
N PHE A 522 -1.72 18.28 8.46
CA PHE A 522 -1.10 18.13 9.78
C PHE A 522 -1.88 18.84 10.90
N LEU A 523 -2.40 20.05 10.63
CA LEU A 523 -3.24 20.79 11.58
C LEU A 523 -4.63 20.14 11.76
N ILE A 524 -5.25 19.66 10.67
CA ILE A 524 -6.50 18.90 10.74
C ILE A 524 -6.29 17.65 11.60
N TRP A 525 -5.21 16.91 11.36
CA TRP A 525 -4.88 15.72 12.13
C TRP A 525 -4.63 16.04 13.61
N ALA A 526 -3.93 17.13 13.91
CA ALA A 526 -3.74 17.58 15.29
C ALA A 526 -5.07 17.88 15.99
N MET A 527 -5.99 18.58 15.31
CA MET A 527 -7.34 18.85 15.81
C MET A 527 -8.11 17.55 16.05
N MET A 528 -8.06 16.60 15.12
CA MET A 528 -8.72 15.30 15.24
C MET A 528 -8.16 14.45 16.39
N ASN A 529 -6.83 14.44 16.57
CA ASN A 529 -6.19 13.75 17.69
C ASN A 529 -6.64 14.32 19.04
N LYS A 530 -6.71 15.66 19.16
CA LYS A 530 -7.25 16.34 20.34
C LYS A 530 -8.71 15.95 20.59
N ARG A 531 -9.56 16.01 19.55
CA ARG A 531 -11.00 15.68 19.62
C ARG A 531 -11.27 14.22 19.98
N ARG A 532 -10.59 13.27 19.34
CA ARG A 532 -10.84 11.83 19.51
C ARG A 532 -10.19 11.23 20.74
N PHE A 533 -8.99 11.69 21.09
CA PHE A 533 -8.15 11.02 22.10
C PHE A 533 -7.87 11.85 23.34
N GLY A 534 -8.37 13.10 23.39
CA GLY A 534 -8.18 14.01 24.53
C GLY A 534 -6.72 14.33 24.82
N VAL A 535 -5.84 14.22 23.81
CA VAL A 535 -4.39 14.40 23.99
C VAL A 535 -3.98 15.87 23.91
N SER A 536 -2.88 16.20 24.59
CA SER A 536 -2.14 17.45 24.37
C SER A 536 -0.98 17.18 23.42
N LEU A 537 -0.91 17.94 22.33
CA LEU A 537 0.17 17.86 21.35
C LEU A 537 1.20 18.99 21.58
N PRO A 538 2.45 18.85 21.12
CA PRO A 538 3.49 19.87 21.30
C PRO A 538 3.06 21.24 20.74
N LYS A 539 2.76 22.19 21.64
CA LYS A 539 2.24 23.52 21.26
C LYS A 539 3.16 24.25 20.28
N GLU A 540 4.47 24.18 20.48
CA GLU A 540 5.45 24.81 19.60
C GLU A 540 5.33 24.34 18.14
N LYS A 541 5.08 23.04 17.93
CA LYS A 541 4.91 22.46 16.59
C LYS A 541 3.64 22.98 15.92
N ILE A 542 2.55 23.07 16.69
CA ILE A 542 1.28 23.62 16.21
C ILE A 542 1.42 25.12 15.90
N ASP A 543 2.02 25.91 16.80
CA ASP A 543 2.22 27.36 16.63
C ASP A 543 2.97 27.68 15.33
N LYS A 544 4.04 26.92 15.04
CA LYS A 544 4.82 27.05 13.80
C LYS A 544 4.00 26.68 12.56
N ALA A 545 3.26 25.59 12.58
CA ALA A 545 2.42 25.17 11.45
C ALA A 545 1.28 26.15 11.19
N VAL A 546 0.65 26.69 12.25
CA VAL A 546 -0.35 27.76 12.14
C VAL A 546 0.25 29.00 11.49
N SER A 547 1.42 29.44 11.98
CA SER A 547 2.12 30.60 11.43
C SER A 547 2.48 30.40 9.96
N TYR A 548 2.91 29.19 9.58
CA TYR A 548 3.20 28.83 8.19
C TYR A 548 1.97 28.97 7.31
N VAL A 549 0.87 28.28 7.62
CA VAL A 549 -0.36 28.30 6.80
C VAL A 549 -0.85 29.72 6.60
N LEU A 550 -0.88 30.48 7.68
CA LEU A 550 -1.30 31.86 7.69
C LEU A 550 -0.37 32.73 6.82
N ASN A 551 0.95 32.64 6.96
CA ASN A 551 1.86 33.52 6.21
C ASN A 551 2.11 33.08 4.76
N GLU A 552 2.06 31.78 4.49
CA GLU A 552 2.38 31.23 3.17
C GLU A 552 1.18 31.31 2.23
N PHE A 553 -0.03 31.03 2.72
CA PHE A 553 -1.22 30.95 1.85
C PHE A 553 -2.08 32.22 1.83
N ASP A 554 -1.99 33.08 2.85
CA ASP A 554 -2.73 34.34 2.93
C ASP A 554 -1.98 35.38 3.78
N GLU A 555 -0.86 35.88 3.25
CA GLU A 555 0.04 36.81 3.94
C GLU A 555 -0.66 38.11 4.38
N ASN A 556 -1.66 38.56 3.62
CA ASN A 556 -2.36 39.83 3.83
C ASN A 556 -3.59 39.71 4.75
N ARG A 557 -3.98 38.48 5.14
CA ARG A 557 -5.18 38.20 5.94
C ARG A 557 -6.45 38.73 5.27
N ASP A 558 -6.50 38.71 3.95
CA ASP A 558 -7.64 39.24 3.19
C ASP A 558 -8.67 38.16 2.82
N GLY A 559 -8.32 36.89 3.03
CA GLY A 559 -9.17 35.74 2.78
C GLY A 559 -8.94 35.11 1.40
N ILE A 560 -7.94 35.58 0.64
CA ILE A 560 -7.62 35.06 -0.69
C ILE A 560 -6.41 34.13 -0.60
N CYS A 561 -6.58 32.89 -1.03
CA CYS A 561 -5.49 31.92 -1.07
C CYS A 561 -4.57 32.19 -2.26
N ALA A 562 -3.26 32.21 -2.02
CA ALA A 562 -2.24 32.15 -3.05
C ALA A 562 -1.24 31.03 -2.74
N SER A 563 -0.92 30.17 -3.71
CA SER A 563 0.07 29.10 -3.52
C SER A 563 0.87 28.77 -4.77
N HIS A 564 2.08 28.23 -4.58
CA HIS A 564 2.91 27.67 -5.63
C HIS A 564 2.43 26.28 -6.07
N PHE A 565 1.62 25.56 -5.28
CA PHE A 565 1.08 24.25 -5.62
C PHE A 565 -0.43 24.19 -5.41
N THR A 566 -1.08 23.19 -6.00
CA THR A 566 -2.44 22.85 -5.57
C THR A 566 -2.42 22.38 -4.11
N LEU A 567 -3.47 22.68 -3.36
CA LEU A 567 -3.74 22.17 -2.02
C LEU A 567 -4.65 20.94 -2.11
N SER A 568 -4.37 20.06 -3.07
CA SER A 568 -5.19 18.89 -3.40
C SER A 568 -4.33 17.76 -3.93
N GLN A 569 -4.96 16.62 -4.25
CA GLN A 569 -4.22 15.50 -4.82
C GLN A 569 -3.59 15.79 -6.19
N ILE A 570 -4.05 16.79 -6.97
CA ILE A 570 -3.57 17.05 -8.36
C ILE A 570 -2.23 17.80 -8.35
N ASP A 571 -1.22 17.22 -7.74
CA ASP A 571 0.04 17.85 -7.31
C ASP A 571 1.16 17.89 -8.36
N ILE A 572 0.78 17.90 -9.64
CA ILE A 572 1.70 17.89 -10.79
C ILE A 572 2.06 19.28 -11.31
N ASN A 573 1.44 20.32 -10.76
CA ASN A 573 1.66 21.71 -11.15
C ASN A 573 2.38 22.51 -10.07
N GLU A 574 3.42 23.20 -10.51
CA GLU A 574 4.05 24.28 -9.77
C GLU A 574 3.79 25.62 -10.50
N TYR A 575 3.37 26.64 -9.76
CA TYR A 575 3.04 27.97 -10.23
C TYR A 575 4.11 28.95 -9.76
N ASN A 576 4.72 29.71 -10.68
CA ASN A 576 5.71 30.73 -10.34
C ASN A 576 5.43 32.02 -11.14
N PRO A 577 4.94 33.12 -10.52
CA PRO A 577 4.63 33.30 -9.09
C PRO A 577 3.41 32.46 -8.62
N LYS A 578 3.08 32.53 -7.32
CA LYS A 578 1.89 31.90 -6.73
C LYS A 578 0.61 32.23 -7.50
N THR A 579 -0.31 31.26 -7.58
CA THR A 579 -1.64 31.44 -8.17
C THR A 579 -2.73 31.56 -7.12
N SER A 580 -3.75 32.37 -7.43
CA SER A 580 -5.03 32.50 -6.69
C SER A 580 -6.23 31.99 -7.50
N ASP A 581 -5.96 31.20 -8.54
CA ASP A 581 -6.96 30.86 -9.56
C ASP A 581 -7.54 29.46 -9.42
N LEU A 582 -7.21 28.75 -8.33
CA LEU A 582 -7.67 27.39 -8.07
C LEU A 582 -8.78 27.35 -7.02
N ALA A 583 -9.93 26.79 -7.36
CA ALA A 583 -11.07 26.67 -6.44
C ALA A 583 -10.72 25.86 -5.19
N VAL A 584 -10.06 24.71 -5.38
CA VAL A 584 -9.66 23.84 -4.27
C VAL A 584 -8.70 24.53 -3.28
N ASN A 585 -7.78 25.36 -3.77
CA ASN A 585 -6.86 26.11 -2.90
C ASN A 585 -7.64 27.08 -2.00
N GLN A 586 -8.56 27.83 -2.60
CA GLN A 586 -9.38 28.79 -1.86
C GLN A 586 -10.26 28.09 -0.81
N GLY A 587 -10.90 26.98 -1.16
CA GLY A 587 -11.69 26.20 -0.21
C GLY A 587 -10.84 25.61 0.92
N MET A 588 -9.66 25.09 0.62
CA MET A 588 -8.75 24.54 1.63
C MET A 588 -8.21 25.60 2.60
N LEU A 589 -8.04 26.85 2.17
CA LEU A 589 -7.76 27.96 3.08
C LEU A 589 -8.90 28.16 4.08
N ALA A 590 -10.16 28.14 3.64
CA ALA A 590 -11.31 28.26 4.55
C ALA A 590 -11.34 27.11 5.58
N ILE A 591 -11.07 25.88 5.15
CA ILE A 591 -10.92 24.71 6.04
C ILE A 591 -9.77 24.90 7.04
N ALA A 592 -8.64 25.40 6.58
CA ALA A 592 -7.48 25.66 7.44
C ALA A 592 -7.80 26.72 8.49
N LEU A 593 -8.38 27.86 8.12
CA LEU A 593 -8.77 28.93 9.05
C LEU A 593 -9.75 28.43 10.12
N ARG A 594 -10.74 27.63 9.73
CA ARG A 594 -11.69 27.02 10.68
C ARG A 594 -11.03 26.01 11.61
N THR A 595 -10.12 25.19 11.09
CA THR A 595 -9.31 24.25 11.88
C THR A 595 -8.43 24.99 12.90
N ILE A 596 -7.77 26.07 12.48
CA ILE A 596 -6.93 26.92 13.33
C ILE A 596 -7.77 27.57 14.44
N LYS A 597 -8.97 28.06 14.12
CA LYS A 597 -9.92 28.60 15.10
C LYS A 597 -10.28 27.56 16.16
N GLU A 598 -10.64 26.34 15.73
CA GLU A 598 -11.00 25.24 16.62
C GLU A 598 -9.83 24.78 17.52
N LEU A 599 -8.60 24.86 17.01
CA LEU A 599 -7.39 24.60 17.80
C LEU A 599 -7.18 25.64 18.92
N GLY A 600 -7.89 26.78 18.88
CA GLY A 600 -7.93 27.80 19.92
C GLY A 600 -7.18 29.08 19.56
N TYR A 601 -6.87 29.31 18.28
CA TYR A 601 -6.20 30.53 17.80
C TYR A 601 -7.21 31.59 17.41
N ASP A 602 -6.78 32.86 17.46
CA ASP A 602 -7.63 34.00 17.15
C ASP A 602 -7.84 34.15 15.63
N ILE A 603 -8.98 33.67 15.15
CA ILE A 603 -9.46 33.82 13.78
C ILE A 603 -10.87 34.43 13.85
N SER A 604 -10.98 35.69 13.42
CA SER A 604 -12.26 36.41 13.42
C SER A 604 -13.27 35.74 12.48
N ASP A 605 -14.56 35.77 12.84
CA ASP A 605 -15.62 35.24 11.97
C ASP A 605 -15.67 35.97 10.62
N SER A 606 -15.45 37.29 10.61
CA SER A 606 -15.39 38.07 9.37
C SER A 606 -14.28 37.60 8.43
N TYR A 607 -13.11 37.22 8.97
CA TYR A 607 -12.01 36.71 8.15
C TYR A 607 -12.35 35.35 7.53
N LEU A 608 -12.94 34.45 8.33
CA LEU A 608 -13.40 33.15 7.85
C LEU A 608 -14.52 33.25 6.81
N GLU A 609 -15.50 34.13 7.04
CA GLU A 609 -16.60 34.39 6.10
C GLU A 609 -16.10 34.92 4.75
N LYS A 610 -15.06 35.75 4.74
CA LYS A 610 -14.42 36.21 3.48
C LYS A 610 -13.81 35.05 2.71
N ALA A 611 -13.07 34.16 3.38
CA ALA A 611 -12.47 33.00 2.74
C ALA A 611 -13.53 32.02 2.19
N GLU A 612 -14.62 31.78 2.93
CA GLU A 612 -15.77 30.99 2.47
C GLU A 612 -16.46 31.64 1.26
N LYS A 613 -16.66 32.96 1.31
CA LYS A 613 -17.27 33.73 0.21
C LYS A 613 -16.41 33.68 -1.06
N ALA A 614 -15.09 33.76 -0.93
CA ALA A 614 -14.16 33.67 -2.05
C ALA A 614 -14.17 32.26 -2.67
N TYR A 615 -14.34 31.20 -1.88
CA TYR A 615 -14.53 29.84 -2.42
C TYR A 615 -15.84 29.73 -3.21
N LEU A 616 -16.93 30.28 -2.67
CA LEU A 616 -18.22 30.35 -3.36
C LEU A 616 -18.17 31.10 -4.71
N ASP A 617 -17.28 32.10 -4.84
CA ASP A 617 -17.12 32.87 -6.09
C ASP A 617 -16.48 32.08 -7.24
N PHE A 618 -15.98 30.87 -6.99
CA PHE A 618 -15.57 29.96 -8.06
C PHE A 618 -16.74 29.23 -8.74
N TYR A 619 -17.96 29.31 -8.19
CA TYR A 619 -19.12 28.77 -8.88
C TYR A 619 -19.54 29.67 -10.05
N ASP A 620 -19.42 29.17 -11.28
CA ASP A 620 -19.91 29.86 -12.46
C ASP A 620 -21.40 29.52 -12.67
N THR A 621 -22.30 30.49 -12.48
CA THR A 621 -23.74 30.28 -12.63
C THR A 621 -24.19 29.98 -14.06
N THR A 622 -23.41 30.40 -15.07
CA THR A 622 -23.70 30.14 -16.49
C THR A 622 -23.26 28.74 -16.87
N ARG A 623 -22.05 28.34 -16.48
CA ARG A 623 -21.52 26.98 -16.71
C ARG A 623 -22.02 25.95 -15.70
N LYS A 624 -22.65 26.41 -14.61
CA LYS A 624 -23.26 25.61 -13.54
C LYS A 624 -22.30 24.65 -12.81
N HIS A 625 -21.01 24.93 -12.75
CA HIS A 625 -20.06 24.13 -11.96
C HIS A 625 -19.02 25.04 -11.29
N MET A 626 -18.35 24.50 -10.26
CA MET A 626 -17.14 25.09 -9.70
C MET A 626 -16.03 25.10 -10.75
N VAL A 627 -15.46 26.27 -11.04
CA VAL A 627 -14.36 26.43 -11.98
C VAL A 627 -13.07 25.95 -11.33
N PHE A 628 -12.47 24.88 -11.86
CA PHE A 628 -11.20 24.33 -11.35
C PHE A 628 -10.07 25.36 -11.34
N ASP A 629 -9.84 25.97 -12.51
CA ASP A 629 -8.81 26.98 -12.77
C ASP A 629 -9.44 28.10 -13.61
N LYS A 630 -9.30 29.36 -13.19
CA LYS A 630 -9.89 30.51 -13.91
C LYS A 630 -9.37 30.66 -15.35
N GLU A 631 -8.16 30.19 -15.64
CA GLU A 631 -7.61 30.17 -17.01
C GLU A 631 -8.25 29.07 -17.88
N TYR A 632 -8.78 28.02 -17.25
CA TYR A 632 -9.37 26.86 -17.91
C TYR A 632 -10.80 26.59 -17.39
N PRO A 633 -11.76 27.51 -17.68
CA PRO A 633 -13.08 27.53 -17.05
C PRO A 633 -14.00 26.37 -17.47
N ASP A 634 -13.59 25.56 -18.43
CA ASP A 634 -14.36 24.39 -18.89
C ASP A 634 -13.85 23.09 -18.27
N ILE A 635 -12.90 23.16 -17.32
CA ILE A 635 -12.43 22.00 -16.55
C ILE A 635 -13.31 21.79 -15.32
N ILE A 636 -13.77 20.56 -15.16
CA ILE A 636 -14.48 20.09 -13.97
C ILE A 636 -13.65 19.03 -13.25
N THR A 637 -13.59 19.10 -11.92
CA THR A 637 -12.93 18.09 -11.09
C THR A 637 -13.65 17.79 -9.78
N PHE A 638 -13.59 16.53 -9.33
CA PHE A 638 -14.03 16.15 -7.98
C PHE A 638 -13.25 16.85 -6.86
N THR A 639 -12.01 17.27 -7.13
CA THR A 639 -11.20 17.94 -6.11
C THR A 639 -11.73 19.33 -5.75
N ASP A 640 -12.57 19.94 -6.60
CA ASP A 640 -13.22 21.22 -6.28
C ASP A 640 -14.28 21.06 -5.18
N LEU A 641 -14.81 19.85 -4.97
CA LEU A 641 -15.74 19.51 -3.89
C LEU A 641 -15.04 18.97 -2.64
N GLU A 642 -13.72 18.78 -2.68
CA GLU A 642 -12.94 18.29 -1.53
C GLU A 642 -13.05 19.22 -0.30
N PRO A 643 -12.97 20.57 -0.43
CA PRO A 643 -13.20 21.47 0.69
C PRO A 643 -14.61 21.35 1.29
N GLU A 644 -15.64 21.19 0.44
CA GLU A 644 -17.01 20.97 0.91
C GLU A 644 -17.12 19.68 1.72
N PHE A 645 -16.50 18.59 1.26
CA PHE A 645 -16.42 17.34 2.02
C PHE A 645 -15.74 17.55 3.38
N PHE A 646 -14.58 18.22 3.43
CA PHE A 646 -13.90 18.52 4.68
C PHE A 646 -14.77 19.34 5.63
N SER A 647 -15.53 20.30 5.13
CA SER A 647 -16.42 21.12 5.95
C SER A 647 -17.54 20.30 6.58
N LEU A 648 -18.17 19.42 5.79
CA LEU A 648 -19.19 18.49 6.27
C LEU A 648 -18.62 17.45 7.25
N TRP A 649 -17.44 16.92 6.99
CA TRP A 649 -16.79 15.92 7.84
C TRP A 649 -16.31 16.49 9.18
N LEU A 650 -15.59 17.61 9.15
CA LEU A 650 -14.91 18.16 10.32
C LEU A 650 -15.83 19.05 11.16
N PHE A 651 -16.82 19.69 10.54
CA PHE A 651 -17.61 20.75 11.19
C PHE A 651 -19.12 20.58 11.00
N ASN A 652 -19.57 19.57 10.24
CA ASN A 652 -20.98 19.34 9.92
C ASN A 652 -21.69 20.61 9.43
N ARG A 653 -20.98 21.39 8.60
CA ARG A 653 -21.46 22.67 8.07
C ARG A 653 -21.19 22.73 6.57
N PRO A 654 -22.19 22.94 5.71
CA PRO A 654 -21.94 23.14 4.31
C PRO A 654 -21.35 24.54 4.04
N MET A 655 -20.47 24.65 3.04
CA MET A 655 -20.03 25.93 2.49
C MET A 655 -20.75 26.26 1.18
N LEU A 656 -21.03 25.24 0.36
CA LEU A 656 -21.77 25.34 -0.91
C LEU A 656 -23.28 25.17 -0.72
N THR A 657 -24.06 25.61 -1.70
CA THR A 657 -25.52 25.35 -1.74
C THR A 657 -25.82 24.01 -2.40
N ASP A 658 -27.01 23.45 -2.10
CA ASP A 658 -27.48 22.21 -2.73
C ASP A 658 -27.47 22.30 -4.26
N GLU A 659 -27.91 23.43 -4.81
CA GLU A 659 -27.94 23.68 -6.25
C GLU A 659 -26.54 23.64 -6.87
N MET A 660 -25.55 24.27 -6.23
CA MET A 660 -24.17 24.31 -6.76
C MET A 660 -23.58 22.91 -6.85
N VAL A 661 -23.72 22.13 -5.80
CA VAL A 661 -23.20 20.75 -5.71
C VAL A 661 -23.91 19.84 -6.71
N ILE A 662 -25.25 19.85 -6.74
CA ILE A 662 -26.02 19.02 -7.66
C ILE A 662 -25.69 19.37 -9.11
N ASN A 663 -25.61 20.65 -9.45
CA ASN A 663 -25.29 21.09 -10.80
C ASN A 663 -23.87 20.69 -11.24
N HIS A 664 -22.88 20.74 -10.32
CA HIS A 664 -21.53 20.25 -10.60
C HIS A 664 -21.56 18.73 -10.88
N LEU A 665 -22.15 17.94 -9.98
CA LEU A 665 -22.16 16.48 -10.10
C LEU A 665 -22.97 15.96 -11.30
N GLU A 666 -24.03 16.66 -11.71
CA GLU A 666 -24.82 16.32 -12.90
C GLU A 666 -24.06 16.53 -14.22
N GLN A 667 -23.01 17.35 -14.22
CA GLN A 667 -22.17 17.59 -15.39
C GLN A 667 -20.97 16.64 -15.46
N THR A 668 -20.59 16.01 -14.34
CA THR A 668 -19.47 15.08 -14.33
C THR A 668 -19.79 13.82 -15.14
N PRO A 669 -18.97 13.45 -16.15
CA PRO A 669 -19.20 12.25 -16.94
C PRO A 669 -19.15 10.98 -16.09
N ILE A 670 -20.09 10.06 -16.32
CA ILE A 670 -20.08 8.74 -15.70
C ILE A 670 -19.73 7.69 -16.76
N LEU A 671 -18.65 6.95 -16.53
CA LEU A 671 -17.94 6.11 -17.49
C LEU A 671 -17.90 4.64 -17.02
N ASN A 672 -17.29 3.76 -17.83
CA ASN A 672 -17.21 2.32 -17.57
C ASN A 672 -18.58 1.69 -17.23
N LYS A 673 -19.56 1.87 -18.13
CA LYS A 673 -20.87 1.22 -18.01
C LYS A 673 -20.74 -0.27 -18.32
N VAL A 674 -21.09 -1.11 -17.35
CA VAL A 674 -21.05 -2.56 -17.45
C VAL A 674 -22.38 -3.14 -17.01
N SER A 675 -22.86 -4.19 -17.70
CA SER A 675 -24.21 -4.71 -17.50
C SER A 675 -24.41 -5.44 -16.17
N ASN A 676 -23.33 -5.83 -15.50
CA ASN A 676 -23.34 -6.59 -14.25
C ASN A 676 -23.00 -5.75 -13.00
N SER A 677 -22.85 -4.42 -13.12
CA SER A 677 -22.76 -3.55 -11.95
C SER A 677 -24.11 -3.44 -11.24
N PRO A 678 -24.16 -3.05 -9.95
CA PRO A 678 -25.42 -2.86 -9.21
C PRO A 678 -26.43 -1.92 -9.89
N TYR A 679 -25.95 -0.83 -10.50
CA TYR A 679 -26.76 0.16 -11.23
C TYR A 679 -26.20 0.41 -12.65
N PRO A 680 -26.45 -0.49 -13.62
CA PRO A 680 -25.88 -0.42 -14.97
C PRO A 680 -26.19 0.86 -15.74
N GLU A 681 -27.24 1.58 -15.38
CA GLU A 681 -27.68 2.81 -16.04
C GLU A 681 -26.71 3.98 -15.83
N TYR A 682 -26.01 4.04 -14.69
CA TYR A 682 -25.16 5.16 -14.33
C TYR A 682 -23.71 4.99 -14.81
N GLY A 683 -23.11 3.81 -14.65
CA GLY A 683 -21.67 3.57 -14.88
C GLY A 683 -20.91 3.46 -13.56
N THR A 684 -19.66 2.99 -13.62
CA THR A 684 -18.92 2.52 -12.43
C THR A 684 -17.76 3.39 -12.00
N THR A 685 -17.41 4.40 -12.80
CA THR A 685 -16.31 5.32 -12.53
C THR A 685 -16.60 6.69 -13.11
N ALA A 686 -16.03 7.74 -12.53
CA ALA A 686 -16.03 9.09 -13.09
C ALA A 686 -14.61 9.66 -13.13
N PRO A 687 -14.28 10.50 -14.13
CA PRO A 687 -12.93 11.08 -14.26
C PRO A 687 -12.67 12.08 -13.14
N VAL A 688 -11.47 12.06 -12.54
CA VAL A 688 -11.09 13.04 -11.51
C VAL A 688 -11.04 14.46 -12.04
N CYS A 689 -10.58 14.65 -13.27
CA CYS A 689 -10.38 15.93 -13.93
C CYS A 689 -10.60 15.73 -15.44
N ILE A 690 -11.49 16.52 -16.03
CA ILE A 690 -11.91 16.38 -17.43
C ILE A 690 -12.36 17.75 -17.97
N ARG A 691 -12.29 17.93 -19.29
CA ARG A 691 -12.85 19.11 -19.96
C ARG A 691 -14.30 18.85 -20.36
N LEU A 692 -15.20 19.76 -20.04
CA LEU A 692 -16.57 19.80 -20.56
C LEU A 692 -16.59 20.40 -21.98
N THR A 693 -17.43 19.83 -22.84
CA THR A 693 -17.59 20.25 -24.24
C THR A 693 -19.06 20.36 -24.62
N ASP A 694 -19.37 21.23 -25.59
CA ASP A 694 -20.75 21.43 -26.09
C ASP A 694 -21.17 20.38 -27.13
N ASP A 695 -20.31 19.41 -27.44
CA ASP A 695 -20.61 18.35 -28.39
C ASP A 695 -21.47 17.24 -27.76
N GLU A 696 -21.98 16.30 -28.59
CA GLU A 696 -22.86 15.21 -28.13
C GLU A 696 -22.21 14.35 -27.04
N LYS A 697 -20.88 14.23 -27.05
CA LYS A 697 -20.14 13.47 -26.05
C LYS A 697 -20.13 14.19 -24.69
N GLY A 698 -20.17 15.52 -24.69
CA GLY A 698 -20.24 16.36 -23.49
C GLY A 698 -18.91 16.50 -22.73
N TYR A 699 -17.86 15.77 -23.13
CA TYR A 699 -16.54 15.87 -22.51
C TYR A 699 -15.39 15.48 -23.45
N ALA A 700 -14.22 16.02 -23.15
CA ALA A 700 -12.94 15.66 -23.75
C ALA A 700 -11.87 15.39 -22.68
N TYR A 701 -10.97 14.44 -22.97
CA TYR A 701 -9.73 14.33 -22.23
C TYR A 701 -8.85 15.55 -22.52
N LEU A 702 -7.94 15.86 -21.60
CA LEU A 702 -7.04 17.00 -21.73
C LEU A 702 -6.06 16.76 -22.87
N THR A 703 -5.92 17.76 -23.74
CA THR A 703 -5.10 17.72 -24.95
C THR A 703 -4.03 18.81 -24.86
N SER A 704 -3.01 18.77 -25.72
CA SER A 704 -1.92 19.76 -25.68
C SER A 704 -2.36 21.21 -25.89
N ASP A 705 -3.48 21.43 -26.59
CA ASP A 705 -4.09 22.74 -26.85
C ASP A 705 -5.02 23.23 -25.72
N TYR A 706 -5.43 22.36 -24.80
CA TYR A 706 -6.24 22.72 -23.64
C TYR A 706 -5.80 21.89 -22.43
N GLN A 707 -4.69 22.32 -21.80
CA GLN A 707 -3.97 21.58 -20.78
C GLN A 707 -3.68 22.43 -19.54
N PRO A 708 -4.41 22.24 -18.42
CA PRO A 708 -4.11 22.94 -17.17
C PRO A 708 -2.78 22.48 -16.55
N PHE A 709 -2.23 21.32 -16.95
CA PHE A 709 -1.05 20.73 -16.32
C PHE A 709 0.31 21.18 -16.89
N ARG A 710 0.35 22.31 -17.60
CA ARG A 710 1.58 22.95 -18.10
C ARG A 710 2.54 21.94 -18.78
N GLU A 711 3.84 22.02 -18.51
CA GLU A 711 4.86 21.15 -19.13
C GLU A 711 4.64 19.66 -18.84
N PHE A 712 4.20 19.32 -17.63
CA PHE A 712 3.88 17.93 -17.29
C PHE A 712 2.78 17.39 -18.21
N GLY A 713 1.71 18.15 -18.41
CA GLY A 713 0.61 17.77 -19.28
C GLY A 713 1.01 17.70 -20.74
N VAL A 714 1.79 18.67 -21.24
CA VAL A 714 2.29 18.67 -22.62
C VAL A 714 3.19 17.46 -22.90
N SER A 715 4.04 17.08 -21.95
CA SER A 715 4.95 15.94 -22.10
C SER A 715 4.25 14.58 -21.99
N ASN A 716 3.23 14.46 -21.12
CA ASN A 716 2.58 13.18 -20.81
C ASN A 716 1.25 12.92 -21.52
N TYR A 717 0.53 13.95 -21.98
CA TYR A 717 -0.85 13.86 -22.50
C TYR A 717 -1.01 14.29 -23.97
N LYS A 718 0.09 14.60 -24.67
CA LYS A 718 0.04 14.94 -26.10
C LYS A 718 -0.57 13.82 -26.95
N ASN A 719 -1.34 14.20 -27.97
CA ASN A 719 -1.92 13.30 -28.98
C ASN A 719 -2.74 12.12 -28.40
N GLY A 720 -3.47 12.35 -27.30
CA GLY A 720 -4.29 11.33 -26.65
C GLY A 720 -3.49 10.29 -25.85
N ALA A 721 -2.20 10.54 -25.62
CA ALA A 721 -1.39 9.71 -24.75
C ALA A 721 -1.98 9.72 -23.34
N ARG A 722 -2.17 8.54 -22.75
CA ARG A 722 -2.67 8.39 -21.37
C ARG A 722 -4.04 9.07 -21.12
N ASP A 723 -4.87 9.18 -22.16
CA ASP A 723 -6.29 9.50 -21.98
C ASP A 723 -6.94 8.51 -21.01
N GLY A 724 -7.71 9.01 -20.06
CA GLY A 724 -8.40 8.21 -19.05
C GLY A 724 -7.46 7.60 -18.00
N MET A 725 -6.22 8.09 -17.91
CA MET A 725 -5.21 7.59 -16.96
C MET A 725 -4.70 8.74 -16.06
N TYR A 726 -4.38 8.40 -14.81
CA TYR A 726 -3.84 9.35 -13.83
C TYR A 726 -4.72 10.60 -13.69
N TYR A 727 -4.18 11.83 -13.69
CA TYR A 727 -4.98 13.06 -13.59
C TYR A 727 -5.67 13.47 -14.91
N ASN A 728 -5.33 12.88 -16.06
CA ASN A 728 -6.07 13.10 -17.31
C ASN A 728 -7.25 12.14 -17.44
N GLY A 729 -8.22 12.30 -16.53
CA GLY A 729 -9.47 11.58 -16.54
C GLY A 729 -9.48 10.20 -15.88
N GLY A 730 -8.42 9.77 -15.19
CA GLY A 730 -8.49 8.55 -14.36
C GLY A 730 -9.50 8.71 -13.22
N SER A 731 -10.09 7.60 -12.76
CA SER A 731 -11.04 7.57 -11.64
C SER A 731 -10.34 7.27 -10.32
N TRP A 732 -10.32 8.26 -9.44
CA TRP A 732 -9.66 8.18 -8.14
C TRP A 732 -10.70 7.99 -7.03
N MET A 733 -10.72 6.79 -6.42
CA MET A 733 -11.80 6.36 -5.52
C MET A 733 -12.07 7.39 -4.43
N ARG A 734 -11.03 7.84 -3.71
CA ARG A 734 -11.17 8.80 -2.60
C ARG A 734 -11.91 10.07 -3.02
N ALA A 735 -11.42 10.79 -4.03
CA ALA A 735 -12.01 12.06 -4.46
C ALA A 735 -13.42 11.87 -5.02
N GLU A 736 -13.62 10.87 -5.87
CA GLU A 736 -14.91 10.55 -6.48
C GLU A 736 -15.96 10.17 -5.42
N TYR A 737 -15.62 9.25 -4.52
CA TYR A 737 -16.53 8.77 -3.47
C TYR A 737 -16.86 9.87 -2.46
N CYS A 738 -15.88 10.71 -2.06
CA CYS A 738 -16.14 11.87 -1.21
C CYS A 738 -17.06 12.88 -1.90
N GLY A 739 -16.88 13.14 -3.20
CA GLY A 739 -17.77 13.99 -3.98
C GLY A 739 -19.21 13.45 -4.05
N TYR A 740 -19.40 12.14 -4.16
CA TYR A 740 -20.74 11.54 -4.08
C TYR A 740 -21.36 11.66 -2.68
N VAL A 741 -20.56 11.54 -1.60
CA VAL A 741 -21.05 11.78 -0.24
C VAL A 741 -21.46 13.25 -0.05
N VAL A 742 -20.70 14.21 -0.59
CA VAL A 742 -21.12 15.61 -0.65
C VAL A 742 -22.48 15.72 -1.37
N GLY A 743 -22.60 15.12 -2.56
CA GLY A 743 -23.87 15.03 -3.29
C GLY A 743 -25.02 14.49 -2.44
N LEU A 744 -24.82 13.37 -1.73
CA LEU A 744 -25.82 12.78 -0.84
C LEU A 744 -26.26 13.75 0.26
N ARG A 745 -25.30 14.43 0.90
CA ARG A 745 -25.54 15.42 1.96
C ARG A 745 -26.30 16.66 1.46
N HIS A 746 -26.21 16.95 0.17
CA HIS A 746 -26.94 18.00 -0.53
C HIS A 746 -28.20 17.50 -1.26
N GLY A 747 -28.62 16.23 -1.05
CA GLY A 747 -29.86 15.68 -1.60
C GLY A 747 -29.79 15.19 -3.04
N TRP A 748 -28.60 14.95 -3.59
CA TRP A 748 -28.42 14.39 -4.93
C TRP A 748 -28.85 12.92 -5.00
N LYS A 749 -29.92 12.65 -5.75
CA LYS A 749 -30.58 11.34 -5.78
C LYS A 749 -29.75 10.20 -6.36
N LYS A 750 -28.70 10.49 -7.14
CA LYS A 750 -27.84 9.47 -7.77
C LYS A 750 -26.69 9.00 -6.87
N ALA A 751 -26.45 9.70 -5.75
CA ALA A 751 -25.25 9.52 -4.94
C ALA A 751 -25.05 8.07 -4.45
N GLU A 752 -26.06 7.47 -3.80
CA GLU A 752 -25.95 6.11 -3.25
C GLU A 752 -25.66 5.08 -4.35
N ALA A 753 -26.38 5.15 -5.48
CA ALA A 753 -26.20 4.25 -6.61
C ALA A 753 -24.78 4.34 -7.20
N LEU A 754 -24.24 5.55 -7.31
CA LEU A 754 -22.88 5.78 -7.80
C LEU A 754 -21.81 5.35 -6.80
N MET A 755 -22.04 5.53 -5.49
CA MET A 755 -21.17 5.03 -4.42
C MET A 755 -21.08 3.49 -4.47
N GLU A 756 -22.21 2.80 -4.61
CA GLU A 756 -22.24 1.34 -4.72
C GLU A 756 -21.53 0.84 -5.98
N ASN A 757 -21.79 1.46 -7.13
CA ASN A 757 -21.10 1.15 -8.38
C ASN A 757 -19.58 1.40 -8.29
N ARG A 758 -19.17 2.49 -7.64
CA ARG A 758 -17.74 2.80 -7.50
C ARG A 758 -17.02 1.83 -6.56
N ALA A 759 -17.69 1.40 -5.49
CA ALA A 759 -17.19 0.33 -4.62
C ALA A 759 -17.12 -1.02 -5.36
N TRP A 760 -18.13 -1.34 -6.17
CA TRP A 760 -18.15 -2.54 -7.01
C TRP A 760 -16.98 -2.57 -8.00
N ALA A 761 -16.60 -1.43 -8.59
CA ALA A 761 -15.50 -1.34 -9.55
C ALA A 761 -14.14 -1.72 -8.97
N GLU A 762 -13.88 -1.40 -7.69
CA GLU A 762 -12.64 -1.80 -7.00
C GLU A 762 -12.50 -3.32 -6.93
N ILE A 763 -13.60 -4.05 -6.88
CA ILE A 763 -13.60 -5.51 -6.73
C ILE A 763 -13.65 -6.19 -8.10
N ASN A 764 -14.55 -5.74 -8.97
CA ASN A 764 -15.00 -6.56 -10.09
C ASN A 764 -14.60 -6.04 -11.48
N LEU A 765 -14.24 -4.76 -11.62
CA LEU A 765 -13.96 -4.20 -12.95
C LEU A 765 -12.67 -4.76 -13.56
N ASN A 766 -11.68 -5.05 -12.70
CA ASN A 766 -10.54 -5.88 -13.05
C ASN A 766 -10.51 -7.11 -12.13
N PRO A 767 -11.01 -8.27 -12.60
CA PRO A 767 -11.18 -9.47 -11.76
C PRO A 767 -9.85 -10.10 -11.34
N GLU A 768 -8.72 -9.75 -11.96
CA GLU A 768 -7.41 -10.23 -11.51
C GLU A 768 -6.92 -9.47 -10.28
N TRP A 769 -7.43 -8.24 -10.05
CA TRP A 769 -6.99 -7.35 -8.97
C TRP A 769 -8.17 -6.97 -8.05
N PRO A 770 -8.82 -7.88 -7.31
CA PRO A 770 -9.94 -7.54 -6.44
C PRO A 770 -9.44 -6.93 -5.11
N TYR A 771 -8.84 -5.75 -5.21
CA TYR A 771 -8.29 -4.95 -4.11
C TYR A 771 -8.12 -3.49 -4.55
N SER A 772 -7.90 -2.60 -3.57
CA SER A 772 -7.78 -1.15 -3.77
C SER A 772 -6.81 -0.77 -4.89
N LYS A 773 -7.15 0.25 -5.69
CA LYS A 773 -6.29 0.81 -6.74
C LYS A 773 -5.99 2.28 -6.52
N GLU A 774 -4.86 2.74 -7.03
CA GLU A 774 -4.52 4.17 -7.05
C GLU A 774 -5.53 4.96 -7.88
N PHE A 775 -5.74 4.53 -9.11
CA PHE A 775 -6.87 4.96 -9.93
C PHE A 775 -7.33 3.81 -10.82
N ILE A 776 -8.57 3.91 -11.27
CA ILE A 776 -9.14 3.05 -12.31
C ILE A 776 -9.12 3.81 -13.64
N PRO A 777 -8.58 3.23 -14.73
CA PRO A 777 -8.66 3.83 -16.05
C PRO A 777 -10.11 4.03 -16.53
N THR A 778 -10.42 5.18 -17.11
CA THR A 778 -11.73 5.45 -17.74
C THR A 778 -11.72 5.25 -19.25
N LYS A 779 -10.54 5.01 -19.83
CA LYS A 779 -10.34 4.61 -21.22
C LYS A 779 -9.30 3.50 -21.27
N TRP A 780 -9.73 2.32 -21.69
CA TRP A 780 -8.92 1.12 -21.77
C TRP A 780 -9.56 0.13 -22.76
N GLU A 781 -8.76 -0.80 -23.28
CA GLU A 781 -9.21 -1.85 -24.21
C GLU A 781 -9.36 -3.20 -23.50
N THR A 782 -8.35 -3.57 -22.71
CA THR A 782 -8.34 -4.78 -21.86
C THR A 782 -7.75 -4.43 -20.49
N THR A 783 -8.01 -5.26 -19.48
CA THR A 783 -7.44 -5.08 -18.14
C THR A 783 -5.91 -5.24 -18.10
N ASP A 784 -5.33 -5.95 -19.09
CA ASP A 784 -3.87 -6.12 -19.22
C ASP A 784 -3.13 -4.80 -19.52
N THR A 785 -3.83 -3.77 -20.04
CA THR A 785 -3.23 -2.46 -20.33
C THR A 785 -3.28 -1.51 -19.13
N TRP A 786 -3.89 -1.93 -18.02
CA TRP A 786 -3.93 -1.12 -16.80
C TRP A 786 -2.53 -0.97 -16.24
N TRP A 787 -2.23 0.21 -15.69
CA TRP A 787 -0.90 0.53 -15.22
C TRP A 787 -0.56 -0.30 -13.96
N PRO A 788 0.40 -1.25 -14.01
CA PRO A 788 0.59 -2.20 -12.91
C PRO A 788 1.00 -1.60 -11.56
N SER A 789 1.51 -0.37 -11.54
CA SER A 789 1.90 0.33 -10.31
C SER A 789 0.72 0.89 -9.53
N THR A 790 -0.49 0.88 -10.09
CA THR A 790 -1.69 1.34 -9.39
C THR A 790 -2.26 0.30 -8.43
N ARG A 791 -1.69 -0.91 -8.41
CA ARG A 791 -2.14 -2.01 -7.54
C ARG A 791 -1.92 -1.64 -6.07
N GLY A 792 -2.99 -1.66 -5.29
CA GLY A 792 -2.91 -1.74 -3.85
C GLY A 792 -2.67 -0.44 -3.10
N LEU A 793 -3.62 0.49 -3.08
CA LEU A 793 -3.43 1.80 -2.43
C LEU A 793 -4.06 1.91 -1.03
N CYS A 794 -3.29 2.35 -0.04
CA CYS A 794 -3.74 2.42 1.36
C CYS A 794 -4.73 3.55 1.64
N TRP A 795 -4.66 4.68 0.94
CA TRP A 795 -5.42 5.89 1.29
C TRP A 795 -6.94 5.77 1.08
N ASN A 796 -7.38 4.76 0.32
CA ASN A 796 -8.79 4.60 -0.05
C ASN A 796 -9.61 4.12 1.15
N VAL A 797 -8.94 3.64 2.21
CA VAL A 797 -9.58 3.39 3.51
C VAL A 797 -10.30 4.63 4.06
N PHE A 798 -10.00 5.84 3.55
CA PHE A 798 -10.75 7.05 3.87
C PHE A 798 -12.24 7.01 3.53
N ILE A 799 -12.70 6.08 2.70
CA ILE A 799 -14.15 5.87 2.53
C ILE A 799 -14.85 5.52 3.85
N LEU A 800 -14.15 5.01 4.87
CA LEU A 800 -14.73 4.76 6.19
C LEU A 800 -15.25 6.07 6.81
N MET A 801 -14.46 7.15 6.72
CA MET A 801 -14.86 8.48 7.16
C MET A 801 -15.97 9.05 6.28
N ALA A 802 -15.88 8.84 4.97
CA ALA A 802 -16.94 9.26 4.04
C ALA A 802 -18.28 8.57 4.36
N ASN A 803 -18.28 7.28 4.70
CA ASN A 803 -19.48 6.53 5.09
C ASN A 803 -20.04 6.99 6.45
N GLU A 804 -19.19 7.40 7.39
CA GLU A 804 -19.67 8.04 8.63
C GLU A 804 -20.37 9.38 8.34
N VAL A 805 -19.81 10.20 7.44
CA VAL A 805 -20.44 11.47 7.01
C VAL A 805 -21.76 11.24 6.28
N ALA A 806 -21.85 10.16 5.50
CA ALA A 806 -23.05 9.73 4.79
C ALA A 806 -24.12 9.11 5.71
N GLY A 807 -23.76 8.74 6.95
CA GLY A 807 -24.64 7.99 7.86
C GLY A 807 -24.80 6.51 7.51
N LEU A 808 -23.92 5.97 6.66
CA LEU A 808 -23.90 4.56 6.25
C LEU A 808 -23.07 3.66 7.19
N ARG A 809 -22.26 4.28 8.05
CA ARG A 809 -21.37 3.61 9.02
C ARG A 809 -21.41 4.34 10.36
N THR A 810 -21.15 3.61 11.46
CA THR A 810 -20.88 4.20 12.77
C THR A 810 -19.45 3.91 13.26
N PRO A 811 -18.87 4.75 14.12
CA PRO A 811 -17.54 4.55 14.68
C PRO A 811 -17.33 3.20 15.39
N GLU A 812 -18.37 2.65 16.04
CA GLU A 812 -18.30 1.36 16.78
C GLU A 812 -18.01 0.14 15.89
N MET A 813 -18.02 0.33 14.58
CA MET A 813 -17.64 -0.71 13.63
C MET A 813 -16.12 -0.85 13.48
N ASP A 814 -15.34 0.13 13.96
CA ASP A 814 -13.88 0.06 14.10
C ASP A 814 -13.51 -0.56 15.46
N PRO A 815 -12.64 -1.59 15.51
CA PRO A 815 -12.29 -2.27 16.75
C PRO A 815 -11.51 -1.40 17.74
N ASP A 816 -10.87 -0.32 17.27
CA ASP A 816 -10.09 0.59 18.10
C ASP A 816 -10.93 1.77 18.63
N PHE A 817 -12.20 1.90 18.21
CA PHE A 817 -13.08 2.95 18.72
C PHE A 817 -13.41 2.74 20.21
N LYS A 818 -13.14 3.76 21.00
CA LYS A 818 -13.48 3.83 22.43
C LYS A 818 -14.35 5.08 22.65
N LYS A 819 -15.47 4.90 23.36
CA LYS A 819 -16.41 5.98 23.68
C LYS A 819 -15.83 6.97 24.70
#